data_AF-A0A7R9NQ71-F1
#
_entry.id   AF-A0A7R9NQ71-F1
#
_cell.length_a   1.000
_cell.length_b   1.000
_cell.length_c   1.000
_cell.angle_alpha   90.00
_cell.angle_beta   90.00
_cell.angle_gamma   90.00
#
_symmetry.space_group_name_H-M   'P 1'
#
loop_
_entity.id
_entity.type
_entity.pdbx_description
1 polymer ?
#
loop_
_entity_poly.entity_id
_entity_poly.type
_entity_poly.pdbx_seq_one_letter_code
_entity_poly.pdbx_strand_id
1 'polypeptide(L)'
;DIQLIDIPSDGDSSLDLVPTKLALFIMAHQHPKAVIQLLEMIYRPHHYYVIHVDQAADTTRSELQTLIEQWVPEATNILVLDQSHSFTSSWGSYEIVRATLEGFKASLGMGSWDFFINLSGSHLPIRDIDDLAASLAAYRGHLFLNMMEDSPKNLNPAKQEGDLLQYVWFSCHGYTYKVAKIRNLPPAKQIEIWASGQWGIFSRSAAEYLTNFPSWPGYVRRYQFYLQTSIIPDESYLATILMNSPFREKIIPRNWFFLKQFEGVDENQLCLHRFETDFCGQGPGTLSLPDLRSVWSHNHMTFFARKFQTAYPDSLERKQVQNHVNHGYSWGLRNIIPRSLLNYLSVALCKKLMTNLKQPLAHLQHVVMTKFQVLPLMKERNPCCQYMFSKSYMNVGEYQYWLEFNWFITNGVKKRGRGQIHLRPPFDCYPRGHLRSFRVTSWMGSDEYGAIQNLPVGYQRAGASLIHFELYFHTNHVSLGRHCLDKVHNMRGDTISFDHLRPEDVTADPLNLTVRLKDRKEITFFINSINLEWSKETVGKRKQNLPIVEISLYFQITCSPIPPGIYTLEMYKQGVPKPFKYTLDLLYLPLDDIDPFIQSALEEGFMWVGQVMEISAPNINHTEDDLRQADAYINERDQFGRGKEL
;
A
#
# COMPACT_ATOMS: atom_id res chain seq x y z
N ASP A 1 20.01 -6.35 -2.68
CA ASP A 1 20.86 -5.48 -1.85
C ASP A 1 20.62 -5.73 -0.37
N ILE A 2 21.65 -5.54 0.47
CA ILE A 2 21.58 -5.75 1.92
C ILE A 2 22.14 -4.50 2.60
N GLN A 3 21.32 -3.88 3.46
CA GLN A 3 21.70 -2.85 4.43
C GLN A 3 21.71 -3.46 5.84
N LEU A 4 22.65 -3.02 6.68
CA LEU A 4 22.93 -3.61 7.99
C LEU A 4 22.88 -2.53 9.06
N ILE A 5 22.28 -2.85 10.20
CA ILE A 5 22.22 -1.99 11.38
C ILE A 5 22.78 -2.80 12.54
N ASP A 6 23.86 -2.29 13.16
CA ASP A 6 24.37 -2.85 14.40
C ASP A 6 23.46 -2.39 15.55
N ILE A 7 23.04 -3.32 16.41
CA ILE A 7 22.24 -3.01 17.59
C ILE A 7 23.15 -3.26 18.79
N PRO A 8 23.76 -2.23 19.39
CA PRO A 8 24.59 -2.43 20.58
C PRO A 8 23.75 -2.94 21.75
N SER A 9 24.42 -3.64 22.68
CA SER A 9 23.82 -4.25 23.88
C SER A 9 23.06 -3.26 24.77
N ASP A 10 23.38 -1.97 24.66
CA ASP A 10 22.92 -0.91 25.56
C ASP A 10 21.83 -0.02 24.91
N GLY A 11 21.29 -0.43 23.76
CA GLY A 11 20.09 0.18 23.17
C GLY A 11 20.27 1.52 22.46
N ASP A 12 21.48 2.09 22.40
CA ASP A 12 21.72 3.36 21.71
C ASP A 12 22.05 3.13 20.21
N SER A 13 21.11 3.51 19.34
CA SER A 13 21.15 3.23 17.90
C SER A 13 21.57 4.44 17.08
N SER A 14 22.87 4.61 16.86
CA SER A 14 23.39 5.60 15.89
C SER A 14 23.88 4.92 14.61
N LEU A 15 22.93 4.68 13.70
CA LEU A 15 22.99 4.88 12.24
C LEU A 15 21.96 3.98 11.52
N ASP A 16 20.98 4.67 10.91
CA ASP A 16 20.15 4.28 9.77
C ASP A 16 19.04 3.22 9.91
N LEU A 17 18.10 3.42 10.85
CA LEU A 17 16.64 3.35 10.63
C LEU A 17 15.92 3.41 11.99
N VAL A 18 15.96 4.55 12.67
CA VAL A 18 15.04 4.82 13.79
C VAL A 18 13.62 4.91 13.20
N PRO A 19 12.66 4.06 13.65
CA PRO A 19 11.28 4.14 13.19
C PRO A 19 10.73 5.55 13.31
N THR A 20 9.85 5.95 12.41
CA THR A 20 9.33 7.32 12.42
C THR A 20 8.37 7.56 13.57
N LYS A 21 8.42 8.76 14.15
CA LYS A 21 7.35 9.22 15.04
C LYS A 21 6.18 9.72 14.20
N LEU A 22 4.98 9.26 14.50
CA LEU A 22 3.77 9.59 13.77
C LEU A 22 2.92 10.60 14.56
N ALA A 23 2.31 11.55 13.85
CA ALA A 23 1.19 12.35 14.32
C ALA A 23 -0.08 11.85 13.62
N LEU A 24 -0.98 11.23 14.38
CA LEU A 24 -2.23 10.68 13.86
C LEU A 24 -3.37 11.65 14.16
N PHE A 25 -3.99 12.16 13.10
CA PHE A 25 -5.11 13.08 13.18
C PHE A 25 -6.42 12.35 12.89
N ILE A 26 -7.34 12.34 13.85
CA ILE A 26 -8.59 11.60 13.75
C ILE A 26 -9.76 12.58 13.70
N MET A 27 -10.51 12.56 12.60
CA MET A 27 -11.78 13.27 12.48
C MET A 27 -12.94 12.40 12.97
N ALA A 28 -13.69 12.89 13.94
CA ALA A 28 -14.82 12.22 14.56
C ALA A 28 -16.06 13.13 14.58
N HIS A 29 -17.24 12.54 14.52
CA HIS A 29 -18.52 13.26 14.64
C HIS A 29 -19.55 12.48 15.48
N GLN A 30 -19.41 11.16 15.59
CA GLN A 30 -20.30 10.28 16.35
C GLN A 30 -19.53 9.06 16.86
N HIS A 31 -20.15 8.33 17.80
CA HIS A 31 -19.72 7.01 18.29
C HIS A 31 -18.28 6.97 18.85
N PRO A 32 -18.03 7.62 20.00
CA PRO A 32 -16.69 7.76 20.55
C PRO A 32 -16.01 6.42 20.87
N LYS A 33 -16.77 5.37 21.21
CA LYS A 33 -16.24 4.00 21.41
C LYS A 33 -15.53 3.43 20.17
N ALA A 34 -15.98 3.75 18.96
CA ALA A 34 -15.28 3.33 17.74
C ALA A 34 -13.95 4.07 17.56
N VAL A 35 -13.86 5.32 18.04
CA VAL A 35 -12.61 6.10 18.08
C VAL A 35 -11.65 5.52 19.13
N ILE A 36 -12.15 5.15 20.31
CA ILE A 36 -11.36 4.46 21.35
C ILE A 36 -10.80 3.15 20.80
N GLN A 37 -11.62 2.32 20.16
CA GLN A 37 -11.14 1.07 19.56
C GLN A 37 -10.05 1.31 18.50
N LEU A 38 -10.19 2.36 17.67
CA LEU A 38 -9.13 2.76 16.74
C LEU A 38 -7.85 3.12 17.52
N LEU A 39 -7.96 3.99 18.54
CA LEU A 39 -6.82 4.42 19.38
C LEU A 39 -6.13 3.23 20.04
N GLU A 40 -6.87 2.27 20.60
CA GLU A 40 -6.33 1.04 21.19
C GLU A 40 -5.42 0.28 20.23
N MET A 41 -5.76 0.26 18.94
CA MET A 41 -4.97 -0.45 17.92
C MET A 41 -3.73 0.33 17.45
N ILE A 42 -3.74 1.66 17.52
CA ILE A 42 -2.66 2.51 16.98
C ILE A 42 -1.83 3.22 18.06
N TYR A 43 -2.21 3.12 19.34
CA TYR A 43 -1.57 3.87 20.41
C TYR A 43 -0.17 3.37 20.72
N ARG A 44 0.78 4.30 20.77
CA ARG A 44 2.15 4.14 21.21
C ARG A 44 2.56 5.41 21.97
N PRO A 45 3.25 5.30 23.12
CA PRO A 45 3.67 6.48 23.91
C PRO A 45 4.58 7.47 23.17
N HIS A 46 5.20 7.06 22.07
CA HIS A 46 6.16 7.86 21.30
C HIS A 46 5.57 8.50 20.03
N HIS A 47 4.28 8.26 19.76
CA HIS A 47 3.50 8.92 18.70
C HIS A 47 2.63 10.03 19.32
N TYR A 48 2.00 10.83 18.48
CA TYR A 48 1.11 11.92 18.87
C TYR A 48 -0.27 11.73 18.24
N TYR A 49 -1.32 12.05 18.98
CA TYR A 49 -2.70 11.85 18.55
C TYR A 49 -3.45 13.16 18.71
N VAL A 50 -4.00 13.68 17.61
CA VAL A 50 -4.89 14.86 17.62
C VAL A 50 -6.26 14.41 17.16
N ILE A 51 -7.28 14.71 17.95
CA ILE A 51 -8.66 14.30 17.66
C ILE A 51 -9.50 15.56 17.48
N HIS A 52 -9.96 15.77 16.26
CA HIS A 52 -10.98 16.77 15.95
C HIS A 52 -12.34 16.10 16.03
N VAL A 53 -13.18 16.60 16.93
CA VAL A 53 -14.60 16.26 16.99
C VAL A 53 -15.38 17.36 16.27
N ASP A 54 -16.39 17.01 15.46
CA ASP A 54 -17.25 18.00 14.81
C ASP A 54 -17.79 19.00 15.85
N GLN A 55 -17.86 20.28 15.46
CA GLN A 55 -18.26 21.34 16.39
C GLN A 55 -19.67 21.12 16.96
N ALA A 56 -20.57 20.52 16.18
CA ALA A 56 -21.94 20.20 16.58
C ALA A 56 -22.04 18.96 17.49
N ALA A 57 -20.97 18.19 17.67
CA ALA A 57 -20.96 16.91 18.38
C ALA A 57 -20.32 16.99 19.78
N ASP A 58 -20.73 17.96 20.59
CA ASP A 58 -20.09 18.24 21.90
C ASP A 58 -20.32 17.16 22.97
N THR A 59 -21.44 16.45 22.89
CA THR A 59 -21.68 15.26 23.71
C THR A 59 -20.69 14.14 23.39
N THR A 60 -20.43 13.90 22.10
CA THR A 60 -19.42 12.94 21.63
C THR A 60 -18.03 13.35 22.08
N ARG A 61 -17.71 14.66 22.08
CA ARG A 61 -16.43 15.18 22.56
C ARG A 61 -16.22 14.89 24.05
N SER A 62 -17.20 15.23 24.88
CA SER A 62 -17.15 15.04 26.33
C SER A 62 -17.06 13.56 26.72
N GLU A 63 -17.86 12.71 26.06
CA GLU A 63 -17.80 11.26 26.25
C GLU A 63 -16.43 10.69 25.82
N LEU A 64 -15.90 11.15 24.68
CA LEU A 64 -14.58 10.70 24.21
C LEU A 64 -13.45 11.07 25.17
N GLN A 65 -13.44 12.31 25.70
CA GLN A 65 -12.46 12.74 26.70
C GLN A 65 -12.54 11.85 27.94
N THR A 66 -13.75 11.60 28.45
CA THR A 66 -13.97 10.72 29.60
C THR A 66 -13.44 9.31 29.35
N LEU A 67 -13.71 8.74 28.16
CA LEU A 67 -13.24 7.41 27.81
C LEU A 67 -11.71 7.33 27.67
N ILE A 68 -11.07 8.37 27.13
CA ILE A 68 -9.59 8.44 27.05
C ILE A 68 -8.98 8.51 28.44
N GLU A 69 -9.52 9.35 29.33
CA GLU A 69 -9.05 9.48 30.72
C GLU A 69 -9.22 8.16 31.50
N GLN A 70 -10.29 7.42 31.25
CA GLN A 70 -10.52 6.10 31.87
C GLN A 70 -9.58 5.02 31.33
N TRP A 71 -9.31 5.03 30.02
CA TRP A 71 -8.51 4.01 29.35
C TRP A 71 -7.00 4.21 29.58
N VAL A 72 -6.52 5.45 29.44
CA VAL A 72 -5.09 5.79 29.51
C VAL A 72 -4.87 7.13 30.24
N PRO A 73 -5.10 7.19 31.56
CA PRO A 73 -5.11 8.44 32.34
C PRO A 73 -3.78 9.23 32.27
N GLU A 74 -2.66 8.53 32.11
CA GLU A 74 -1.32 9.14 32.06
C GLU A 74 -0.89 9.56 30.65
N ALA A 75 -1.75 9.42 29.63
CA ALA A 75 -1.42 9.81 28.26
C ALA A 75 -1.28 11.34 28.14
N THR A 76 -0.07 11.80 27.87
CA THR A 76 0.22 13.22 27.59
C THR A 76 0.33 13.52 26.09
N ASN A 77 0.23 12.48 25.25
CA ASN A 77 0.41 12.53 23.81
C ASN A 77 -0.90 12.39 23.02
N ILE A 78 -2.05 12.47 23.69
CA ILE A 78 -3.38 12.52 23.07
C ILE A 78 -4.01 13.88 23.35
N LEU A 79 -4.45 14.58 22.31
CA LEU A 79 -5.10 15.87 22.38
C LEU A 79 -6.47 15.80 21.68
N VAL A 80 -7.55 15.90 22.45
CA VAL A 80 -8.88 16.18 21.91
C VAL A 80 -9.01 17.70 21.77
N LEU A 81 -9.28 18.18 20.56
CA LEU A 81 -9.43 19.62 20.32
C LEU A 81 -10.69 20.16 21.00
N ASP A 82 -10.53 21.32 21.65
CA ASP A 82 -11.63 22.10 22.18
C ASP A 82 -12.60 22.50 21.08
N GLN A 83 -13.89 22.68 21.44
CA GLN A 83 -14.94 23.05 20.50
C GLN A 83 -14.64 24.36 19.73
N SER A 84 -13.88 25.29 20.34
CA SER A 84 -13.43 26.53 19.70
C SER A 84 -12.45 26.32 18.54
N HIS A 85 -11.77 25.18 18.51
CA HIS A 85 -10.89 24.73 17.43
C HIS A 85 -11.56 23.70 16.51
N SER A 86 -12.87 23.48 16.67
CA SER A 86 -13.67 22.59 15.83
C SER A 86 -14.51 23.34 14.81
N PHE A 87 -14.98 22.63 13.77
CA PHE A 87 -15.78 23.18 12.68
C PHE A 87 -16.96 22.27 12.38
N THR A 88 -18.13 22.85 12.12
CA THR A 88 -19.33 22.11 11.67
C THR A 88 -19.14 21.68 10.22
N SER A 89 -18.84 20.41 10.02
CA SER A 89 -18.38 19.90 8.73
C SER A 89 -19.48 19.10 8.03
N SER A 90 -20.11 19.69 7.02
CA SER A 90 -20.97 18.95 6.09
C SER A 90 -20.15 18.25 5.02
N TRP A 91 -20.72 17.22 4.39
CA TRP A 91 -20.06 16.55 3.27
C TRP A 91 -19.72 17.54 2.15
N GLY A 92 -18.52 17.41 1.60
CA GLY A 92 -18.01 18.26 0.52
C GLY A 92 -17.70 19.71 0.91
N SER A 93 -17.68 20.05 2.21
CA SER A 93 -17.43 21.42 2.69
C SER A 93 -15.95 21.77 2.86
N TYR A 94 -15.64 23.07 2.81
CA TYR A 94 -14.32 23.59 3.17
C TYR A 94 -13.98 23.43 4.67
N GLU A 95 -14.98 23.22 5.52
CA GLU A 95 -14.78 23.02 6.95
C GLU A 95 -13.97 21.74 7.25
N ILE A 96 -14.04 20.72 6.37
CA ILE A 96 -13.18 19.53 6.42
C ILE A 96 -11.69 19.90 6.20
N VAL A 97 -11.42 20.82 5.27
CA VAL A 97 -10.07 21.33 5.03
C VAL A 97 -9.59 22.14 6.23
N ARG A 98 -10.45 22.98 6.81
CA ARG A 98 -10.13 23.74 8.04
C ARG A 98 -9.82 22.82 9.20
N ALA A 99 -10.60 21.75 9.40
CA ALA A 99 -10.34 20.73 10.41
C ALA A 99 -8.95 20.09 10.21
N THR A 100 -8.60 19.75 8.97
CA THR A 100 -7.29 19.18 8.65
C THR A 100 -6.14 20.17 8.89
N LEU A 101 -6.32 21.44 8.50
CA LEU A 101 -5.35 22.52 8.77
C LEU A 101 -5.16 22.77 10.26
N GLU A 102 -6.22 22.66 11.06
CA GLU A 102 -6.14 22.75 12.52
C GLU A 102 -5.43 21.53 13.12
N GLY A 103 -5.67 20.34 12.57
CA GLY A 103 -4.90 19.13 12.88
C GLY A 103 -3.40 19.30 12.64
N PHE A 104 -3.00 19.90 11.51
CA PHE A 104 -1.60 20.23 11.26
C PHE A 104 -1.04 21.19 12.32
N LYS A 105 -1.74 22.28 12.62
CA LYS A 105 -1.25 23.26 13.63
C LYS A 105 -1.12 22.63 15.02
N ALA A 106 -2.15 21.92 15.47
CA ALA A 106 -2.17 21.28 16.78
C ALA A 106 -1.04 20.25 16.90
N SER A 107 -0.89 19.37 15.90
CA SER A 107 0.19 18.37 15.91
C SER A 107 1.57 19.01 15.91
N LEU A 108 1.80 20.10 15.14
CA LEU A 108 3.08 20.82 15.15
C LEU A 108 3.46 21.35 16.55
N GLY A 109 2.46 21.70 17.38
CA GLY A 109 2.63 22.16 18.75
C GLY A 109 2.83 21.06 19.81
N MET A 110 2.52 19.79 19.52
CA MET A 110 2.63 18.69 20.50
C MET A 110 4.05 18.15 20.69
N GLY A 111 4.90 18.24 19.67
CA GLY A 111 6.25 17.72 19.73
C GLY A 111 6.86 17.43 18.37
N SER A 112 7.97 16.68 18.37
CA SER A 112 8.72 16.33 17.17
C SER A 112 8.27 14.99 16.60
N TRP A 113 7.62 15.03 15.44
CA TRP A 113 7.17 13.89 14.66
C TRP A 113 7.64 14.02 13.20
N ASP A 114 7.69 12.90 12.49
CA ASP A 114 8.19 12.83 11.12
C ASP A 114 7.04 12.93 10.08
N PHE A 115 5.93 12.24 10.35
CA PHE A 115 4.78 12.15 9.46
C PHE A 115 3.46 12.42 10.16
N PHE A 116 2.57 13.11 9.46
CA PHE A 116 1.17 13.33 9.81
C PHE A 116 0.29 12.42 8.96
N ILE A 117 -0.64 11.70 9.59
CA ILE A 117 -1.57 10.79 8.93
C ILE A 117 -2.98 11.20 9.32
N ASN A 118 -3.83 11.56 8.35
CA ASN A 118 -5.23 11.85 8.63
C ASN A 118 -6.09 10.59 8.51
N LEU A 119 -6.99 10.44 9.48
CA LEU A 119 -7.92 9.34 9.66
C LEU A 119 -9.30 9.88 10.04
N SER A 120 -10.27 8.98 10.08
CA SER A 120 -11.58 9.20 10.68
C SER A 120 -11.90 8.07 11.64
N GLY A 121 -12.88 8.24 12.52
CA GLY A 121 -13.34 7.17 13.44
C GLY A 121 -13.84 5.89 12.77
N SER A 122 -14.00 5.91 11.44
CA SER A 122 -14.42 4.76 10.62
C SER A 122 -13.27 4.05 9.89
N HIS A 123 -12.03 4.45 10.16
CA HIS A 123 -10.84 3.70 9.73
C HIS A 123 -10.49 2.66 10.79
N LEU A 124 -9.89 1.56 10.35
CA LEU A 124 -9.14 0.65 11.21
C LEU A 124 -7.77 0.37 10.56
N PRO A 125 -6.70 0.22 11.35
CA PRO A 125 -5.46 -0.31 10.81
C PRO A 125 -5.67 -1.77 10.40
N ILE A 126 -4.99 -2.19 9.35
CA ILE A 126 -4.98 -3.58 8.86
C ILE A 126 -3.58 -4.21 8.96
N ARG A 127 -2.67 -3.47 9.60
CA ARG A 127 -1.31 -3.84 9.99
C ARG A 127 -0.96 -3.17 11.32
N ASP A 128 0.09 -3.63 11.97
CA ASP A 128 0.65 -2.93 13.13
C ASP A 128 1.12 -1.52 12.72
N ILE A 129 0.86 -0.52 13.57
CA ILE A 129 1.27 0.85 13.33
C ILE A 129 2.81 1.01 13.25
N ASP A 130 3.55 0.15 13.96
CA ASP A 130 5.01 0.13 13.94
C ASP A 130 5.56 -0.32 12.58
N ASP A 131 4.80 -1.12 11.81
CA ASP A 131 5.16 -1.47 10.43
C ASP A 131 5.08 -0.25 9.52
N LEU A 132 4.08 0.62 9.71
CA LEU A 132 3.99 1.87 8.97
C LEU A 132 5.14 2.80 9.34
N ALA A 133 5.42 2.94 10.64
CA ALA A 133 6.52 3.75 11.13
C ALA A 133 7.89 3.28 10.63
N ALA A 134 8.11 1.98 10.55
CA ALA A 134 9.33 1.40 9.98
C ALA A 134 9.39 1.62 8.45
N SER A 135 8.28 1.43 7.74
CA SER A 135 8.22 1.59 6.28
C SER A 135 8.51 3.02 5.83
N LEU A 136 8.07 4.00 6.62
CA LEU A 136 8.24 5.43 6.35
C LEU A 136 9.65 5.96 6.67
N ALA A 137 10.46 5.23 7.43
CA ALA A 137 11.72 5.75 7.99
C ALA A 137 12.73 6.22 6.93
N ALA A 138 12.81 5.54 5.78
CA ALA A 138 13.67 5.93 4.66
C ALA A 138 13.13 7.09 3.82
N TYR A 139 11.91 7.56 4.10
CA TYR A 139 11.17 8.49 3.25
C TYR A 139 10.85 9.83 3.92
N ARG A 140 11.48 10.14 5.06
CA ARG A 140 11.30 11.42 5.76
C ARG A 140 11.34 12.60 4.79
N GLY A 141 10.39 13.53 4.93
CA GLY A 141 10.24 14.67 4.03
C GLY A 141 9.35 14.43 2.80
N HIS A 142 9.06 13.18 2.42
CA HIS A 142 8.14 12.85 1.34
C HIS A 142 6.67 12.93 1.78
N LEU A 143 5.77 12.93 0.81
CA LEU A 143 4.33 12.85 1.01
C LEU A 143 3.77 11.69 0.22
N PHE A 144 2.68 11.10 0.70
CA PHE A 144 1.98 10.02 0.03
C PHE A 144 0.52 10.38 -0.13
N LEU A 145 0.15 10.76 -1.35
CA LEU A 145 -1.19 11.22 -1.71
C LEU A 145 -1.72 10.40 -2.87
N ASN A 146 -3.00 10.01 -2.82
CA ASN A 146 -3.65 9.34 -3.94
C ASN A 146 -3.99 10.36 -5.04
N MET A 147 -3.07 10.70 -5.93
CA MET A 147 -3.29 11.68 -6.99
C MET A 147 -4.27 11.14 -8.05
N MET A 148 -5.31 11.92 -8.37
CA MET A 148 -6.38 11.52 -9.27
C MET A 148 -6.23 12.20 -10.64
N GLU A 149 -5.38 11.68 -11.52
CA GLU A 149 -5.00 12.33 -12.81
C GLU A 149 -6.17 12.60 -13.78
N ASP A 150 -7.22 11.80 -13.71
CA ASP A 150 -8.41 11.90 -14.57
C ASP A 150 -9.63 12.52 -13.86
N SER A 151 -9.39 13.16 -12.71
CA SER A 151 -10.45 13.86 -12.00
C SER A 151 -11.01 15.02 -12.83
N PRO A 152 -12.35 15.22 -12.90
CA PRO A 152 -12.98 16.35 -13.56
C PRO A 152 -12.74 17.69 -12.82
N LYS A 153 -11.98 17.70 -11.73
CA LYS A 153 -11.47 18.91 -11.06
C LYS A 153 -10.08 19.34 -11.53
N ASN A 154 -9.37 18.50 -12.28
CA ASN A 154 -8.01 18.82 -12.68
C ASN A 154 -7.99 19.90 -13.75
N LEU A 155 -7.67 21.14 -13.36
CA LEU A 155 -7.47 22.23 -14.30
C LEU A 155 -5.99 22.39 -14.61
N ASN A 156 -5.56 21.87 -15.76
CA ASN A 156 -4.17 22.02 -16.22
C ASN A 156 -4.11 22.51 -17.69
N PRO A 157 -2.96 23.04 -18.14
CA PRO A 157 -2.84 23.60 -19.49
C PRO A 157 -3.14 22.62 -20.63
N ALA A 158 -3.01 21.31 -20.40
CA ALA A 158 -3.15 20.27 -21.42
C ALA A 158 -4.60 19.81 -21.59
N LYS A 159 -5.37 19.72 -20.51
CA LYS A 159 -6.76 19.21 -20.54
C LYS A 159 -7.81 20.32 -20.62
N GLN A 160 -7.57 21.51 -20.02
CA GLN A 160 -8.53 22.63 -19.95
C GLN A 160 -9.99 22.27 -19.59
N GLU A 161 -10.20 21.15 -18.91
CA GLU A 161 -11.52 20.65 -18.50
C GLU A 161 -11.62 20.70 -16.97
N GLY A 162 -12.79 21.08 -16.46
CA GLY A 162 -12.97 21.42 -15.05
C GLY A 162 -14.45 21.54 -14.69
N ASP A 163 -15.26 20.55 -15.01
CA ASP A 163 -16.72 20.69 -14.91
C ASP A 163 -17.21 20.89 -13.47
N LEU A 164 -16.52 20.28 -12.49
CA LEU A 164 -16.81 20.48 -11.06
C LEU A 164 -16.31 21.83 -10.51
N LEU A 165 -15.50 22.54 -11.29
CA LEU A 165 -14.91 23.83 -10.95
C LEU A 165 -15.79 25.02 -11.41
N GLN A 166 -16.89 24.76 -12.12
CA GLN A 166 -17.75 25.79 -12.71
C GLN A 166 -18.75 26.43 -11.74
N TYR A 167 -18.75 26.04 -10.46
CA TYR A 167 -19.72 26.51 -9.47
C TYR A 167 -19.06 26.95 -8.18
N VAL A 168 -19.66 27.95 -7.54
CA VAL A 168 -19.34 28.43 -6.18
C VAL A 168 -20.17 27.64 -5.18
N TRP A 169 -19.50 27.12 -4.17
CA TRP A 169 -20.08 26.36 -3.08
C TRP A 169 -19.84 27.08 -1.76
N PHE A 170 -20.83 27.03 -0.88
CA PHE A 170 -20.75 27.65 0.45
C PHE A 170 -21.43 26.73 1.47
N SER A 171 -20.79 26.51 2.61
CA SER A 171 -21.32 25.63 3.65
C SER A 171 -21.79 26.44 4.84
N CYS A 172 -23.00 26.14 5.32
CA CYS A 172 -23.60 26.79 6.49
C CYS A 172 -24.59 25.82 7.15
N HIS A 173 -24.71 25.87 8.49
CA HIS A 173 -25.65 25.06 9.27
C HIS A 173 -25.63 23.55 8.93
N GLY A 174 -24.46 22.98 8.63
CA GLY A 174 -24.34 21.56 8.30
C GLY A 174 -24.84 21.19 6.90
N TYR A 175 -24.97 22.15 5.98
CA TYR A 175 -25.32 21.91 4.59
C TYR A 175 -24.38 22.66 3.63
N THR A 176 -24.03 22.04 2.50
CA THR A 176 -23.18 22.62 1.44
C THR A 176 -24.04 23.03 0.23
N TYR A 177 -24.18 24.34 0.04
CA TYR A 177 -25.05 24.93 -0.98
C TYR A 177 -24.31 25.21 -2.29
N LYS A 178 -24.98 24.96 -3.41
CA LYS A 178 -24.55 25.39 -4.75
C LYS A 178 -25.05 26.81 -5.00
N VAL A 179 -24.18 27.80 -4.83
CA VAL A 179 -24.57 29.21 -4.77
C VAL A 179 -24.69 29.86 -6.15
N ALA A 180 -23.69 29.70 -7.00
CA ALA A 180 -23.61 30.41 -8.28
C ALA A 180 -22.78 29.67 -9.32
N LYS A 181 -23.03 29.94 -10.60
CA LYS A 181 -22.15 29.52 -11.70
C LYS A 181 -21.02 30.53 -11.90
N ILE A 182 -19.79 30.04 -12.00
CA ILE A 182 -18.60 30.83 -12.25
C ILE A 182 -18.51 31.16 -13.75
N ARG A 183 -18.24 32.42 -14.08
CA ARG A 183 -18.11 32.87 -15.48
C ARG A 183 -16.74 32.54 -16.08
N ASN A 184 -15.68 32.71 -15.30
CA ASN A 184 -14.30 32.48 -15.74
C ASN A 184 -13.56 31.67 -14.70
N LEU A 185 -13.02 30.51 -15.09
CA LEU A 185 -12.12 29.73 -14.25
C LEU A 185 -10.76 30.44 -14.10
N PRO A 186 -9.99 30.17 -13.04
CA PRO A 186 -8.59 30.55 -12.97
C PRO A 186 -7.85 30.09 -14.22
N PRO A 187 -7.01 30.93 -14.87
CA PRO A 187 -6.25 30.47 -16.01
C PRO A 187 -5.29 29.35 -15.61
N ALA A 188 -5.37 28.19 -16.26
CA ALA A 188 -4.51 27.03 -15.95
C ALA A 188 -3.00 27.34 -16.07
N LYS A 189 -2.64 28.34 -16.90
CA LYS A 189 -1.26 28.85 -17.01
C LYS A 189 -0.77 29.60 -15.77
N GLN A 190 -1.68 30.03 -14.90
CA GLN A 190 -1.37 30.75 -13.65
C GLN A 190 -1.44 29.86 -12.42
N ILE A 191 -2.31 28.85 -12.42
CA ILE A 191 -2.40 27.84 -11.36
C ILE A 191 -2.89 26.52 -11.95
N GLU A 192 -2.17 25.45 -11.66
CA GLU A 192 -2.65 24.10 -11.94
C GLU A 192 -3.53 23.63 -10.78
N ILE A 193 -4.76 23.19 -11.03
CA ILE A 193 -5.60 22.57 -9.99
C ILE A 193 -5.47 21.07 -10.13
N TRP A 194 -5.20 20.43 -9.00
CA TRP A 194 -4.98 19.00 -8.89
C TRP A 194 -5.93 18.41 -7.86
N ALA A 195 -6.46 17.23 -8.17
CA ALA A 195 -7.24 16.42 -7.27
C ALA A 195 -6.41 15.27 -6.68
N SER A 196 -6.70 14.94 -5.43
CA SER A 196 -6.23 13.75 -4.74
C SER A 196 -7.33 13.17 -3.88
N GLY A 197 -7.15 11.95 -3.38
CA GLY A 197 -7.97 11.47 -2.26
C GLY A 197 -7.80 12.36 -1.02
N GLN A 198 -8.83 12.40 -0.18
CA GLN A 198 -8.83 13.12 1.11
C GLN A 198 -7.77 12.57 2.09
N TRP A 199 -7.53 11.26 2.07
CA TRP A 199 -6.67 10.55 3.02
C TRP A 199 -5.24 10.46 2.51
N GLY A 200 -4.27 10.79 3.36
CA GLY A 200 -2.87 10.88 2.97
C GLY A 200 -1.88 10.86 4.13
N ILE A 201 -0.61 10.80 3.77
CA ILE A 201 0.52 10.88 4.70
C ILE A 201 1.37 12.09 4.31
N PHE A 202 1.56 13.02 5.23
CA PHE A 202 2.23 14.29 5.00
C PHE A 202 3.52 14.35 5.83
N SER A 203 4.61 14.87 5.27
CA SER A 203 5.79 15.16 6.08
C SER A 203 5.55 16.35 7.00
N ARG A 204 6.28 16.42 8.12
CA ARG A 204 6.26 17.59 9.01
C ARG A 204 6.50 18.90 8.27
N SER A 205 7.51 18.94 7.39
CA SER A 205 7.81 20.13 6.58
C SER A 205 6.65 20.55 5.67
N ALA A 206 5.84 19.61 5.19
CA ALA A 206 4.67 19.94 4.40
C ALA A 206 3.55 20.54 5.28
N ALA A 207 3.35 20.01 6.48
CA ALA A 207 2.41 20.59 7.45
C ALA A 207 2.80 22.03 7.85
N GLU A 208 4.09 22.27 8.10
CA GLU A 208 4.64 23.61 8.38
C GLU A 208 4.38 24.56 7.20
N TYR A 209 4.62 24.11 5.97
CA TYR A 209 4.33 24.91 4.78
C TYR A 209 2.83 25.18 4.60
N LEU A 210 1.98 24.17 4.75
CA LEU A 210 0.52 24.27 4.60
C LEU A 210 -0.15 25.15 5.66
N THR A 211 0.49 25.35 6.81
CA THR A 211 -0.02 26.22 7.88
C THR A 211 0.59 27.62 7.85
N ASN A 212 1.69 27.82 7.10
CA ASN A 212 2.35 29.11 6.91
C ASN A 212 1.88 29.83 5.64
N PHE A 213 0.61 30.26 5.60
CA PHE A 213 -0.01 30.94 4.45
C PHE A 213 0.80 32.12 3.87
N PRO A 214 1.46 32.98 4.67
CA PRO A 214 2.27 34.07 4.13
C PRO A 214 3.44 33.60 3.25
N SER A 215 3.94 32.38 3.45
CA SER A 215 5.07 31.81 2.68
C SER A 215 4.69 31.35 1.28
N TRP A 216 3.41 31.15 1.00
CA TRP A 216 2.96 30.63 -0.30
C TRP A 216 3.20 31.62 -1.42
N PRO A 217 3.47 31.20 -2.66
CA PRO A 217 3.57 32.10 -3.80
C PRO A 217 2.32 32.99 -3.95
N GLY A 218 2.51 34.24 -4.39
CA GLY A 218 1.42 35.22 -4.49
C GLY A 218 0.25 34.78 -5.38
N TYR A 219 0.52 33.98 -6.43
CA TYR A 219 -0.54 33.41 -7.29
C TYR A 219 -1.35 32.33 -6.56
N VAL A 220 -0.72 31.47 -5.76
CA VAL A 220 -1.43 30.48 -4.92
C VAL A 220 -2.31 31.21 -3.90
N ARG A 221 -1.78 32.24 -3.23
CA ARG A 221 -2.57 33.05 -2.28
C ARG A 221 -3.76 33.77 -2.93
N ARG A 222 -3.60 34.20 -4.19
CA ARG A 222 -4.68 34.82 -4.97
C ARG A 222 -5.81 33.83 -5.28
N TYR A 223 -5.45 32.59 -5.61
CA TYR A 223 -6.42 31.57 -6.04
C TYR A 223 -6.87 30.62 -4.94
N GLN A 224 -6.32 30.67 -3.72
CA GLN A 224 -6.78 29.79 -2.64
C GLN A 224 -8.26 29.99 -2.32
N PHE A 225 -8.78 31.22 -2.30
CA PHE A 225 -10.19 31.49 -2.02
C PHE A 225 -11.11 30.78 -3.00
N TYR A 226 -10.71 30.72 -4.28
CA TYR A 226 -11.43 29.96 -5.29
C TYR A 226 -11.52 28.46 -4.92
N LEU A 227 -10.42 27.86 -4.44
CA LEU A 227 -10.40 26.47 -3.98
C LEU A 227 -11.28 26.27 -2.73
N GLN A 228 -11.32 27.24 -1.81
CA GLN A 228 -12.18 27.21 -0.62
C GLN A 228 -13.67 27.19 -1.00
N THR A 229 -14.02 27.80 -2.13
CA THR A 229 -15.40 27.85 -2.65
C THR A 229 -15.73 26.75 -3.66
N SER A 230 -14.89 25.71 -3.76
CA SER A 230 -15.15 24.54 -4.62
C SER A 230 -15.81 23.41 -3.83
N ILE A 231 -16.54 22.51 -4.50
CA ILE A 231 -17.13 21.32 -3.88
C ILE A 231 -16.07 20.28 -3.57
N ILE A 232 -16.19 19.57 -2.45
CA ILE A 232 -15.23 18.56 -1.96
C ILE A 232 -13.78 19.11 -2.02
N PRO A 233 -13.51 20.27 -1.40
CA PRO A 233 -12.20 20.91 -1.49
C PRO A 233 -11.13 20.12 -0.71
N ASP A 234 -11.51 19.22 0.18
CA ASP A 234 -10.63 18.27 0.86
C ASP A 234 -9.90 17.32 -0.10
N GLU A 235 -10.45 17.12 -1.32
CA GLU A 235 -9.83 16.35 -2.40
C GLU A 235 -9.10 17.22 -3.45
N SER A 236 -8.93 18.52 -3.25
CA SER A 236 -8.24 19.38 -4.23
C SER A 236 -7.38 20.48 -3.62
N TYR A 237 -7.77 21.04 -2.49
CA TYR A 237 -7.16 22.21 -1.86
C TYR A 237 -5.69 21.95 -1.50
N LEU A 238 -5.43 20.94 -0.66
CA LEU A 238 -4.08 20.61 -0.20
C LEU A 238 -3.21 20.12 -1.37
N ALA A 239 -3.75 19.25 -2.23
CA ALA A 239 -3.06 18.75 -3.42
C ALA A 239 -2.64 19.89 -4.35
N THR A 240 -3.54 20.83 -4.63
CA THR A 240 -3.25 22.00 -5.48
C THR A 240 -2.14 22.87 -4.88
N ILE A 241 -2.20 23.19 -3.58
CA ILE A 241 -1.17 23.99 -2.93
C ILE A 241 0.21 23.29 -3.00
N LEU A 242 0.25 21.99 -2.73
CA LEU A 242 1.49 21.22 -2.74
C LEU A 242 2.08 21.04 -4.15
N MET A 243 1.25 20.78 -5.15
CA MET A 243 1.66 20.65 -6.56
C MET A 243 2.17 21.96 -7.16
N ASN A 244 1.74 23.10 -6.62
CA ASN A 244 2.23 24.43 -7.00
C ASN A 244 3.34 24.94 -6.05
N SER A 245 4.09 24.04 -5.42
CA SER A 245 5.15 24.34 -4.46
C SER A 245 6.39 23.47 -4.68
N PRO A 246 7.52 23.71 -3.98
CA PRO A 246 8.68 22.82 -3.99
C PRO A 246 8.40 21.38 -3.53
N PHE A 247 7.23 21.09 -2.94
CA PHE A 247 6.84 19.73 -2.54
C PHE A 247 6.36 18.87 -3.70
N ARG A 248 6.12 19.42 -4.90
CA ARG A 248 5.67 18.67 -6.09
C ARG A 248 6.50 17.40 -6.32
N GLU A 249 7.82 17.52 -6.29
CA GLU A 249 8.76 16.41 -6.55
C GLU A 249 8.91 15.45 -5.35
N LYS A 250 8.35 15.80 -4.19
CA LYS A 250 8.35 14.98 -2.96
C LYS A 250 7.07 14.17 -2.79
N ILE A 251 6.04 14.41 -3.62
CA ILE A 251 4.81 13.65 -3.62
C ILE A 251 5.05 12.31 -4.31
N ILE A 252 4.77 11.24 -3.59
CA ILE A 252 4.69 9.88 -4.13
C ILE A 252 3.19 9.59 -4.34
N PRO A 253 2.74 9.48 -5.61
CA PRO A 253 1.32 9.35 -5.91
C PRO A 253 0.86 7.92 -5.61
N ARG A 254 0.55 7.58 -4.36
CA ARG A 254 0.11 6.23 -3.97
C ARG A 254 -0.91 6.27 -2.85
N ASN A 255 -1.93 5.42 -2.97
CA ASN A 255 -2.92 5.22 -1.93
C ASN A 255 -2.46 4.14 -0.95
N TRP A 256 -2.41 4.47 0.34
CA TRP A 256 -2.07 3.54 1.43
C TRP A 256 -3.29 3.10 2.24
N PHE A 257 -4.48 3.46 1.77
CA PHE A 257 -5.77 3.18 2.37
C PHE A 257 -6.57 2.26 1.45
N PHE A 258 -7.00 1.10 1.96
CA PHE A 258 -7.96 0.27 1.26
C PHE A 258 -9.35 0.92 1.36
N LEU A 259 -9.97 1.18 0.21
CA LEU A 259 -11.31 1.73 0.11
C LEU A 259 -12.16 0.75 -0.68
N LYS A 260 -13.32 0.38 -0.13
CA LYS A 260 -14.34 -0.35 -0.90
C LYS A 260 -14.79 0.51 -2.09
N GLN A 261 -15.31 -0.16 -3.12
CA GLN A 261 -15.86 0.51 -4.30
C GLN A 261 -16.82 1.64 -3.88
N PHE A 262 -16.73 2.76 -4.59
CA PHE A 262 -17.54 3.93 -4.31
C PHE A 262 -18.96 3.72 -4.83
N GLU A 263 -19.92 4.16 -4.03
CA GLU A 263 -21.34 4.12 -4.32
C GLU A 263 -21.86 5.56 -4.37
N GLY A 264 -22.70 5.88 -5.36
CA GLY A 264 -23.31 7.20 -5.54
C GLY A 264 -24.77 7.26 -5.10
N VAL A 265 -25.32 6.15 -4.66
CA VAL A 265 -26.71 6.03 -4.23
C VAL A 265 -26.80 5.33 -2.87
N ASP A 266 -27.82 5.67 -2.10
CA ASP A 266 -28.19 4.99 -0.87
C ASP A 266 -28.97 3.68 -1.16
N GLU A 267 -29.36 2.98 -0.08
CA GLU A 267 -30.16 1.75 -0.14
C GLU A 267 -31.50 1.90 -0.86
N ASN A 268 -32.03 3.14 -0.96
CA ASN A 268 -33.27 3.46 -1.64
C ASN A 268 -33.05 3.92 -3.09
N GLN A 269 -31.84 3.74 -3.65
CA GLN A 269 -31.45 4.21 -4.99
C GLN A 269 -31.50 5.74 -5.14
N LEU A 270 -31.42 6.48 -4.02
CA LEU A 270 -31.42 7.93 -4.02
C LEU A 270 -30.00 8.45 -3.90
N CYS A 271 -29.78 9.61 -4.47
CA CYS A 271 -28.48 10.27 -4.47
C CYS A 271 -27.86 10.34 -3.06
N LEU A 272 -26.62 9.87 -2.94
CA LEU A 272 -25.88 9.92 -1.68
C LEU A 272 -25.61 11.38 -1.28
N HIS A 273 -25.63 11.67 0.03
CA HIS A 273 -25.44 13.02 0.61
C HIS A 273 -26.50 14.08 0.26
N ARG A 274 -27.66 13.69 -0.29
CA ARG A 274 -28.76 14.61 -0.65
C ARG A 274 -29.24 15.53 0.49
N PHE A 275 -29.06 15.12 1.74
CA PHE A 275 -29.45 15.89 2.94
C PHE A 275 -28.33 16.77 3.49
N GLU A 276 -27.14 16.72 2.89
CA GLU A 276 -25.94 17.44 3.35
C GLU A 276 -25.39 18.41 2.29
N THR A 277 -25.77 18.25 1.02
CA THR A 277 -25.25 19.07 -0.08
C THR A 277 -26.17 19.12 -1.31
N ASP A 278 -26.10 20.20 -2.09
CA ASP A 278 -26.71 20.33 -3.42
C ASP A 278 -25.93 19.57 -4.52
N PHE A 279 -25.25 18.49 -4.14
CA PHE A 279 -24.35 17.72 -5.01
C PHE A 279 -24.65 16.23 -4.87
N CYS A 280 -24.54 15.50 -5.98
CA CYS A 280 -24.61 14.05 -5.92
C CYS A 280 -23.23 13.43 -5.72
N GLY A 281 -22.92 13.19 -4.45
CA GLY A 281 -21.63 12.66 -4.03
C GLY A 281 -21.49 11.16 -4.24
N GLN A 282 -20.26 10.70 -4.11
CA GLN A 282 -19.96 9.29 -3.95
C GLN A 282 -19.09 9.11 -2.72
N GLY A 283 -19.23 7.97 -2.05
CA GLY A 283 -18.39 7.58 -0.92
C GLY A 283 -18.03 6.11 -1.00
N PRO A 284 -16.94 5.67 -0.34
CA PRO A 284 -16.61 4.26 -0.27
C PRO A 284 -17.73 3.51 0.46
N GLY A 285 -18.13 2.35 -0.07
CA GLY A 285 -19.10 1.48 0.59
C GLY A 285 -18.65 1.03 1.99
N THR A 286 -19.62 0.61 2.81
CA THR A 286 -19.34 0.05 4.13
C THR A 286 -18.79 -1.39 4.01
N LEU A 287 -17.71 -1.67 4.73
CA LEU A 287 -17.09 -2.99 4.80
C LEU A 287 -17.90 -3.91 5.73
N SER A 288 -18.11 -5.13 5.27
CA SER A 288 -18.79 -6.23 5.93
C SER A 288 -17.88 -7.46 5.98
N LEU A 289 -18.28 -8.53 6.68
CA LEU A 289 -17.49 -9.76 6.79
C LEU A 289 -16.99 -10.32 5.44
N PRO A 290 -17.83 -10.46 4.38
CA PRO A 290 -17.35 -10.98 3.10
C PRO A 290 -16.28 -10.10 2.43
N ASP A 291 -16.25 -8.80 2.74
CA ASP A 291 -15.28 -7.88 2.17
C ASP A 291 -13.88 -8.07 2.79
N LEU A 292 -13.76 -8.66 3.98
CA LEU A 292 -12.48 -8.84 4.68
C LEU A 292 -11.51 -9.72 3.90
N ARG A 293 -12.02 -10.65 3.09
CA ARG A 293 -11.20 -11.41 2.13
C ARG A 293 -10.38 -10.50 1.21
N SER A 294 -10.99 -9.41 0.73
CA SER A 294 -10.33 -8.40 -0.10
C SER A 294 -9.43 -7.48 0.73
N VAL A 295 -9.81 -7.16 1.97
CA VAL A 295 -8.94 -6.40 2.89
C VAL A 295 -7.62 -7.16 3.12
N TRP A 296 -7.69 -8.45 3.43
CA TRP A 296 -6.52 -9.31 3.67
C TRP A 296 -5.58 -9.42 2.48
N SER A 297 -6.12 -9.47 1.26
CA SER A 297 -5.28 -9.47 0.06
C SER A 297 -4.53 -8.14 -0.15
N HIS A 298 -4.96 -7.05 0.50
CA HIS A 298 -4.31 -5.74 0.43
C HIS A 298 -3.39 -5.43 1.60
N ASN A 299 -3.37 -6.23 2.67
CA ASN A 299 -2.58 -5.97 3.88
C ASN A 299 -1.08 -5.83 3.65
N HIS A 300 -0.55 -6.27 2.52
CA HIS A 300 0.86 -6.10 2.18
C HIS A 300 1.14 -4.84 1.34
N MET A 301 0.11 -4.08 0.96
CA MET A 301 0.21 -2.86 0.16
C MET A 301 -0.38 -1.63 0.82
N THR A 302 -1.29 -1.80 1.78
CA THR A 302 -1.97 -0.72 2.50
C THR A 302 -1.86 -0.94 4.01
N PHE A 303 -2.08 0.13 4.79
CA PHE A 303 -1.93 0.11 6.25
C PHE A 303 -3.25 0.33 6.99
N PHE A 304 -4.25 0.92 6.31
CA PHE A 304 -5.57 1.19 6.86
C PHE A 304 -6.65 0.77 5.87
N ALA A 305 -7.86 0.51 6.37
CA ALA A 305 -9.05 0.25 5.56
C ALA A 305 -10.23 1.11 6.01
N ARG A 306 -11.12 1.45 5.06
CA ARG A 306 -12.36 2.22 5.27
C ARG A 306 -13.43 1.82 4.24
N LYS A 307 -14.73 1.92 4.55
CA LYS A 307 -15.32 2.43 5.80
C LYS A 307 -15.85 1.29 6.66
N PHE A 308 -15.48 1.23 7.93
CA PHE A 308 -16.14 0.36 8.91
C PHE A 308 -17.32 1.08 9.56
N GLN A 309 -18.38 0.35 9.87
CA GLN A 309 -19.49 0.88 10.65
C GLN A 309 -19.01 1.27 12.05
N THR A 310 -19.48 2.41 12.55
CA THR A 310 -19.01 2.97 13.83
C THR A 310 -20.04 2.83 14.95
N ALA A 311 -21.31 2.64 14.61
CA ALA A 311 -22.39 2.47 15.58
C ALA A 311 -22.23 1.20 16.44
N TYR A 312 -21.57 0.18 15.90
CA TYR A 312 -21.35 -1.12 16.54
C TYR A 312 -19.84 -1.41 16.59
N PRO A 313 -19.08 -0.82 17.55
CA PRO A 313 -17.63 -1.07 17.66
C PRO A 313 -17.31 -2.56 17.90
N ASP A 314 -18.26 -3.30 18.46
CA ASP A 314 -18.19 -4.74 18.75
C ASP A 314 -18.61 -5.65 17.60
N SER A 315 -18.87 -5.09 16.41
CA SER A 315 -19.26 -5.88 15.24
C SER A 315 -18.17 -6.89 14.87
N LEU A 316 -18.61 -8.03 14.32
CA LEU A 316 -17.71 -9.16 14.07
C LEU A 316 -16.59 -8.79 13.10
N GLU A 317 -16.87 -7.95 12.10
CA GLU A 317 -15.87 -7.53 11.12
C GLU A 317 -14.78 -6.65 11.77
N ARG A 318 -15.13 -5.77 12.70
CA ARG A 318 -14.14 -4.94 13.43
C ARG A 318 -13.30 -5.78 14.37
N LYS A 319 -13.92 -6.72 15.09
CA LYS A 319 -13.23 -7.69 15.96
C LYS A 319 -12.27 -8.58 15.18
N GLN A 320 -12.67 -9.07 14.02
CA GLN A 320 -11.79 -9.83 13.14
C GLN A 320 -10.60 -9.00 12.67
N VAL A 321 -10.79 -7.70 12.38
CA VAL A 321 -9.67 -6.79 12.07
C VAL A 321 -8.72 -6.58 13.23
N GLN A 322 -9.24 -6.35 14.43
CA GLN A 322 -8.43 -6.24 15.64
C GLN A 322 -7.59 -7.51 15.88
N ASN A 323 -8.21 -8.68 15.79
CA ASN A 323 -7.53 -9.96 15.95
C ASN A 323 -6.47 -10.19 14.86
N HIS A 324 -6.78 -9.84 13.62
CA HIS A 324 -5.87 -10.01 12.49
C HIS A 324 -4.61 -9.14 12.62
N VAL A 325 -4.76 -7.88 13.05
CA VAL A 325 -3.63 -6.97 13.26
C VAL A 325 -2.70 -7.48 14.36
N ASN A 326 -3.26 -7.91 15.50
CA ASN A 326 -2.48 -8.34 16.66
C ASN A 326 -1.75 -9.67 16.44
N HIS A 327 -2.37 -10.62 15.73
CA HIS A 327 -1.86 -11.99 15.64
C HIS A 327 -1.80 -12.54 14.21
N GLY A 328 -2.82 -12.26 13.40
CA GLY A 328 -3.03 -12.94 12.11
C GLY A 328 -2.01 -12.62 11.02
N TYR A 329 -1.66 -11.35 10.84
CA TYR A 329 -0.83 -10.93 9.69
C TYR A 329 0.60 -11.49 9.75
N SER A 330 1.29 -11.23 10.87
CA SER A 330 2.68 -11.66 11.07
C SER A 330 2.80 -13.18 11.12
N TRP A 331 1.84 -13.85 11.77
CA TRP A 331 1.79 -15.31 11.81
C TRP A 331 1.57 -15.90 10.41
N GLY A 332 0.63 -15.36 9.63
CA GLY A 332 0.35 -15.86 8.27
C GLY A 332 1.57 -15.78 7.37
N LEU A 333 2.25 -14.62 7.36
CA LEU A 333 3.47 -14.43 6.57
C LEU A 333 4.60 -15.38 6.95
N ARG A 334 4.83 -15.63 8.23
CA ARG A 334 5.94 -16.51 8.64
C ARG A 334 5.73 -17.95 8.22
N ASN A 335 4.48 -18.39 8.15
CA ASN A 335 4.16 -19.78 7.85
C ASN A 335 4.04 -20.08 6.35
N ILE A 336 3.78 -19.08 5.50
CA ILE A 336 3.79 -19.28 4.05
C ILE A 336 5.22 -19.28 3.47
N ILE A 337 6.25 -18.93 4.24
CA ILE A 337 7.63 -18.83 3.76
C ILE A 337 8.44 -20.03 4.28
N PRO A 338 9.12 -20.80 3.40
CA PRO A 338 9.93 -21.93 3.83
C PRO A 338 10.96 -21.53 4.90
N ARG A 339 11.03 -22.28 5.99
CA ARG A 339 11.99 -22.03 7.09
C ARG A 339 13.43 -22.10 6.60
N SER A 340 13.71 -22.99 5.65
CA SER A 340 15.00 -23.09 4.97
C SER A 340 15.40 -21.78 4.28
N LEU A 341 14.46 -21.08 3.64
CA LEU A 341 14.71 -19.77 3.05
C LEU A 341 15.02 -18.72 4.13
N LEU A 342 14.22 -18.65 5.20
CA LEU A 342 14.43 -17.69 6.28
C LEU A 342 15.80 -17.90 6.97
N ASN A 343 16.18 -19.16 7.20
CA ASN A 343 17.49 -19.52 7.75
C ASN A 343 18.62 -19.14 6.79
N TYR A 344 18.48 -19.43 5.50
CA TYR A 344 19.45 -19.05 4.48
C TYR A 344 19.66 -17.52 4.45
N LEU A 345 18.57 -16.75 4.43
CA LEU A 345 18.61 -15.28 4.43
C LEU A 345 19.29 -14.74 5.70
N SER A 346 18.98 -15.33 6.86
CA SER A 346 19.58 -14.94 8.14
C SER A 346 21.10 -15.20 8.17
N VAL A 347 21.54 -16.36 7.69
CA VAL A 347 22.97 -16.70 7.58
C VAL A 347 23.66 -15.79 6.57
N ALA A 348 23.04 -15.51 5.42
CA ALA A 348 23.60 -14.62 4.40
C ALA A 348 23.79 -13.19 4.94
N LEU A 349 22.80 -12.66 5.67
CA LEU A 349 22.89 -11.38 6.35
C LEU A 349 24.01 -11.36 7.38
N CYS A 350 24.07 -12.36 8.26
CA CYS A 350 25.08 -12.47 9.29
C CYS A 350 26.49 -12.51 8.69
N LYS A 351 26.72 -13.32 7.64
CA LYS A 351 27.99 -13.36 6.92
C LYS A 351 28.37 -11.99 6.36
N LYS A 352 27.43 -11.28 5.73
CA LYS A 352 27.69 -9.92 5.22
C LYS A 352 28.03 -8.94 6.34
N LEU A 353 27.33 -9.04 7.48
CA LEU A 353 27.59 -8.21 8.66
C LEU A 353 28.99 -8.46 9.22
N MET A 354 29.38 -9.72 9.39
CA MET A 354 30.72 -10.07 9.86
C MET A 354 31.81 -9.57 8.91
N THR A 355 31.62 -9.69 7.59
CA THR A 355 32.55 -9.13 6.59
C THR A 355 32.67 -7.62 6.74
N ASN A 356 31.56 -6.89 6.89
CA ASN A 356 31.57 -5.44 7.08
C ASN A 356 32.24 -5.03 8.39
N LEU A 357 32.03 -5.79 9.47
CA LEU A 357 32.66 -5.60 10.77
C LEU A 357 34.11 -6.12 10.83
N LYS A 358 34.66 -6.62 9.70
CA LYS A 358 35.99 -7.24 9.62
C LYS A 358 36.21 -8.37 10.64
N GLN A 359 35.14 -9.09 11.00
CA GLN A 359 35.21 -10.25 11.88
C GLN A 359 35.42 -11.54 11.08
N PRO A 360 36.26 -12.48 11.54
CA PRO A 360 36.50 -13.75 10.83
C PRO A 360 35.23 -14.60 10.77
N LEU A 361 34.83 -15.04 9.58
CA LEU A 361 33.68 -15.94 9.39
C LEU A 361 33.85 -17.28 10.14
N ALA A 362 35.09 -17.70 10.39
CA ALA A 362 35.41 -18.90 11.18
C ALA A 362 34.87 -18.84 12.63
N HIS A 363 34.54 -17.64 13.13
CA HIS A 363 33.96 -17.48 14.45
C HIS A 363 32.44 -17.67 14.48
N LEU A 364 31.78 -17.82 13.32
CA LEU A 364 30.33 -17.99 13.25
C LEU A 364 29.97 -19.44 13.57
N GLN A 365 29.33 -19.67 14.73
CA GLN A 365 28.88 -21.00 15.12
C GLN A 365 27.43 -21.28 14.72
N HIS A 366 26.52 -20.38 15.09
CA HIS A 366 25.09 -20.56 14.88
C HIS A 366 24.39 -19.21 14.68
N VAL A 367 23.37 -19.17 13.81
CA VAL A 367 22.50 -18.00 13.57
C VAL A 367 21.05 -18.41 13.86
N VAL A 368 20.40 -17.72 14.78
CA VAL A 368 18.97 -17.91 15.10
C VAL A 368 18.22 -16.67 14.67
N MET A 369 17.29 -16.80 13.72
CA MET A 369 16.35 -15.71 13.41
C MET A 369 15.39 -15.50 14.58
N THR A 370 15.24 -14.26 15.03
CA THR A 370 14.31 -13.89 16.11
C THR A 370 13.08 -13.15 15.60
N LYS A 371 13.21 -12.39 14.51
CA LYS A 371 12.10 -11.62 13.94
C LYS A 371 12.20 -11.61 12.42
N PHE A 372 11.05 -11.74 11.78
CA PHE A 372 10.87 -11.56 10.34
C PHE A 372 9.66 -10.66 10.12
N GLN A 373 9.83 -9.61 9.32
CA GLN A 373 8.78 -8.68 8.91
C GLN A 373 8.90 -8.43 7.40
N VAL A 374 7.75 -8.34 6.74
CA VAL A 374 7.66 -7.91 5.33
C VAL A 374 6.91 -6.60 5.29
N LEU A 375 7.57 -5.58 4.74
CA LEU A 375 7.02 -4.24 4.63
C LEU A 375 6.92 -3.86 3.15
N PRO A 376 5.85 -3.16 2.71
CA PRO A 376 5.83 -2.60 1.37
C PRO A 376 6.96 -1.58 1.21
N LEU A 377 7.53 -1.51 0.01
CA LEU A 377 8.38 -0.41 -0.36
C LEU A 377 7.51 0.81 -0.67
N MET A 378 7.78 1.94 -0.03
CA MET A 378 6.91 3.12 -0.12
C MET A 378 7.05 3.87 -1.46
N LYS A 379 8.17 3.68 -2.15
CA LYS A 379 8.45 4.22 -3.49
C LYS A 379 9.04 3.12 -4.35
N GLU A 380 8.64 3.04 -5.61
CA GLU A 380 9.18 2.10 -6.59
C GLU A 380 10.70 2.27 -6.77
N ARG A 381 11.44 1.16 -6.91
CA ARG A 381 12.87 1.22 -7.29
C ARG A 381 13.05 1.50 -8.77
N ASN A 382 12.18 0.92 -9.59
CA ASN A 382 12.15 1.21 -11.02
C ASN A 382 11.12 2.33 -11.27
N PRO A 383 11.54 3.57 -11.60
CA PRO A 383 10.61 4.67 -11.86
C PRO A 383 9.65 4.40 -13.02
N CYS A 384 9.96 3.42 -13.90
CA CYS A 384 9.01 2.97 -14.91
C CYS A 384 7.78 2.24 -14.36
N CYS A 385 7.82 1.80 -13.10
CA CYS A 385 6.69 1.20 -12.42
C CYS A 385 5.77 2.22 -11.73
N GLN A 386 6.12 3.51 -11.72
CA GLN A 386 5.39 4.55 -10.97
C GLN A 386 3.89 4.54 -11.28
N TYR A 387 3.52 4.37 -12.56
CA TYR A 387 2.12 4.33 -12.98
C TYR A 387 1.35 3.15 -12.36
N MET A 388 1.95 1.95 -12.42
CA MET A 388 1.34 0.73 -11.88
C MET A 388 1.19 0.81 -10.35
N PHE A 389 2.21 1.37 -9.70
CA PHE A 389 2.24 1.62 -8.27
C PHE A 389 1.19 2.66 -7.85
N SER A 390 1.01 3.73 -8.63
CA SER A 390 0.05 4.79 -8.32
C SER A 390 -1.39 4.31 -8.43
N LYS A 391 -1.68 3.49 -9.44
CA LYS A 391 -2.98 2.83 -9.58
C LYS A 391 -3.17 1.64 -8.62
N SER A 392 -2.19 1.37 -7.73
CA SER A 392 -2.24 0.32 -6.72
C SER A 392 -2.55 -1.06 -7.31
N TYR A 393 -1.94 -1.39 -8.46
CA TYR A 393 -2.15 -2.69 -9.10
C TYR A 393 -1.67 -3.79 -8.15
N MET A 394 -2.60 -4.62 -7.67
CA MET A 394 -2.36 -5.57 -6.58
C MET A 394 -1.17 -6.50 -6.82
N ASN A 395 -0.90 -6.80 -8.08
CA ASN A 395 0.09 -7.76 -8.52
C ASN A 395 1.47 -7.13 -8.77
N VAL A 396 1.59 -5.79 -8.73
CA VAL A 396 2.81 -5.04 -9.03
C VAL A 396 3.25 -4.30 -7.76
N GLY A 397 3.72 -5.06 -6.77
CA GLY A 397 4.19 -4.55 -5.47
C GLY A 397 5.64 -4.95 -5.15
N GLU A 398 6.42 -4.00 -4.66
CA GLU A 398 7.77 -4.25 -4.12
C GLU A 398 7.74 -4.30 -2.59
N TYR A 399 8.61 -5.14 -2.03
CA TYR A 399 8.71 -5.36 -0.58
C TYR A 399 10.15 -5.27 -0.09
N GLN A 400 10.28 -4.87 1.17
CA GLN A 400 11.50 -4.95 1.95
C GLN A 400 11.29 -5.94 3.09
N TYR A 401 12.32 -6.74 3.36
CA TYR A 401 12.27 -7.83 4.34
C TYR A 401 13.21 -7.48 5.47
N TRP A 402 12.67 -7.38 6.68
CA TRP A 402 13.44 -7.07 7.88
C TRP A 402 13.65 -8.35 8.67
N LEU A 403 14.91 -8.66 8.93
CA LEU A 403 15.30 -9.82 9.70
C LEU A 403 16.09 -9.36 10.92
N GLU A 404 15.68 -9.87 12.09
CA GLU A 404 16.49 -9.82 13.29
C GLU A 404 16.98 -11.22 13.59
N PHE A 405 18.23 -11.32 13.99
CA PHE A 405 18.86 -12.59 14.30
C PHE A 405 19.86 -12.44 15.44
N ASN A 406 20.03 -13.52 16.19
CA ASN A 406 21.13 -13.69 17.12
C ASN A 406 22.20 -14.54 16.45
N TRP A 407 23.46 -14.26 16.71
CA TRP A 407 24.55 -15.18 16.37
C TRP A 407 25.51 -15.36 17.53
N PHE A 408 26.19 -16.51 17.53
CA PHE A 408 27.16 -16.88 18.56
C PHE A 408 28.57 -16.88 17.97
N ILE A 409 29.48 -16.21 18.67
CA ILE A 409 30.92 -16.21 18.39
C ILE A 409 31.58 -17.35 19.17
N THR A 410 32.75 -17.82 18.72
CA THR A 410 33.58 -18.91 19.31
C THR A 410 33.72 -18.92 20.84
N ASN A 411 33.53 -17.77 21.52
CA ASN A 411 33.60 -17.66 22.98
C ASN A 411 32.21 -17.76 23.68
N GLY A 412 31.16 -18.17 22.97
CA GLY A 412 29.79 -18.23 23.48
C GLY A 412 29.07 -16.88 23.61
N VAL A 413 29.72 -15.77 23.24
CA VAL A 413 29.13 -14.42 23.28
C VAL A 413 28.01 -14.34 22.24
N LYS A 414 26.78 -14.10 22.73
CA LYS A 414 25.59 -13.83 21.92
C LYS A 414 25.62 -12.40 21.43
N LYS A 415 25.53 -12.21 20.12
CA LYS A 415 25.31 -10.90 19.48
C LYS A 415 23.96 -10.89 18.79
N ARG A 416 23.38 -9.70 18.65
CA ARG A 416 22.13 -9.45 17.93
C ARG A 416 22.42 -8.58 16.72
N GLY A 417 21.78 -8.90 15.61
CA GLY A 417 21.90 -8.15 14.37
C GLY A 417 20.54 -7.94 13.73
N ARG A 418 20.42 -6.83 13.00
CA ARG A 418 19.29 -6.56 12.14
C ARG A 418 19.80 -6.28 10.73
N GLY A 419 19.09 -6.82 9.75
CA GLY A 419 19.38 -6.60 8.35
C GLY A 419 18.12 -6.44 7.54
N GLN A 420 18.23 -5.63 6.50
CA GLN A 420 17.19 -5.45 5.51
C GLN A 420 17.60 -6.14 4.20
N ILE A 421 16.68 -6.92 3.65
CA ILE A 421 16.85 -7.61 2.37
C ILE A 421 15.84 -7.06 1.38
N HIS A 422 16.30 -6.98 0.14
CA HIS A 422 15.53 -6.58 -1.01
C HIS A 422 15.59 -7.68 -2.05
N LEU A 423 14.51 -8.44 -2.19
CA LEU A 423 14.36 -9.44 -3.25
C LEU A 423 13.98 -8.75 -4.58
N ARG A 424 14.32 -9.38 -5.70
CA ARG A 424 13.80 -8.98 -7.01
C ARG A 424 12.35 -9.43 -7.11
N PRO A 425 11.41 -8.53 -7.46
CA PRO A 425 10.01 -8.92 -7.63
C PRO A 425 9.83 -9.76 -8.91
N PRO A 426 8.75 -10.56 -9.01
CA PRO A 426 8.48 -11.37 -10.19
C PRO A 426 7.78 -10.56 -11.31
N PHE A 427 8.16 -9.29 -11.46
CA PHE A 427 7.70 -8.39 -12.52
C PHE A 427 8.80 -7.36 -12.82
N ASP A 428 8.66 -6.65 -13.94
CA ASP A 428 9.48 -5.48 -14.25
C ASP A 428 8.69 -4.51 -15.15
N CYS A 429 9.15 -3.25 -15.25
CA CYS A 429 8.46 -2.19 -15.99
C CYS A 429 9.39 -1.48 -16.98
N TYR A 430 8.82 -1.09 -18.12
CA TYR A 430 9.58 -0.74 -19.31
C TYR A 430 9.20 0.63 -19.89
N PRO A 431 10.20 1.43 -20.30
CA PRO A 431 9.98 2.77 -20.83
C PRO A 431 9.48 2.83 -22.29
N ARG A 432 9.64 1.75 -23.07
CA ARG A 432 9.37 1.72 -24.51
C ARG A 432 8.63 0.46 -24.95
N GLY A 433 7.81 0.61 -25.99
CA GLY A 433 6.94 -0.43 -26.56
C GLY A 433 5.54 -0.38 -25.96
N HIS A 434 4.53 -0.98 -26.60
CA HIS A 434 3.20 -1.04 -25.97
C HIS A 434 3.21 -1.83 -24.66
N LEU A 435 4.03 -2.89 -24.54
CA LEU A 435 4.20 -3.59 -23.26
C LEU A 435 4.94 -2.70 -22.24
N ARG A 436 4.27 -2.39 -21.12
CA ARG A 436 4.75 -1.50 -20.05
C ARG A 436 5.20 -2.24 -18.81
N SER A 437 4.59 -3.38 -18.53
CA SER A 437 4.98 -4.24 -17.44
C SER A 437 4.51 -5.66 -17.74
N PHE A 438 5.20 -6.65 -17.19
CA PHE A 438 4.65 -7.99 -17.11
C PHE A 438 5.03 -8.62 -15.78
N ARG A 439 4.18 -9.53 -15.32
CA ARG A 439 4.36 -10.33 -14.12
C ARG A 439 4.22 -11.79 -14.46
N VAL A 440 5.00 -12.61 -13.75
CA VAL A 440 4.98 -14.07 -13.89
C VAL A 440 4.88 -14.75 -12.54
N THR A 441 4.08 -15.79 -12.46
CA THR A 441 3.86 -16.51 -11.20
C THR A 441 3.37 -17.93 -11.44
N SER A 442 3.84 -18.87 -10.63
CA SER A 442 3.39 -20.26 -10.63
C SER A 442 2.41 -20.56 -9.48
N TRP A 443 1.95 -19.51 -8.79
CA TRP A 443 0.94 -19.61 -7.74
C TRP A 443 -0.46 -19.56 -8.34
N MET A 444 -1.43 -20.20 -7.67
CA MET A 444 -2.84 -20.15 -8.07
C MET A 444 -3.57 -19.03 -7.33
N GLY A 445 -4.54 -18.40 -8.02
CA GLY A 445 -5.43 -17.37 -7.48
C GLY A 445 -6.87 -17.89 -7.39
N SER A 446 -7.68 -17.22 -6.57
CA SER A 446 -8.98 -17.74 -6.11
C SER A 446 -10.19 -16.90 -6.53
N ASP A 447 -10.09 -16.03 -7.54
CA ASP A 447 -11.21 -15.20 -8.03
C ASP A 447 -11.60 -15.54 -9.48
N GLU A 448 -12.79 -15.09 -9.90
CA GLU A 448 -13.40 -15.38 -11.20
C GLU A 448 -12.58 -14.87 -12.41
N TYR A 449 -11.59 -14.00 -12.16
CA TYR A 449 -10.68 -13.46 -13.18
C TYR A 449 -9.28 -14.08 -13.13
N GLY A 450 -9.03 -15.04 -12.22
CA GLY A 450 -7.72 -15.67 -12.03
C GLY A 450 -6.65 -14.70 -11.57
N ALA A 451 -6.97 -13.67 -10.77
CA ALA A 451 -5.99 -12.76 -10.19
C ALA A 451 -5.07 -13.56 -9.27
N ILE A 452 -3.92 -13.94 -9.82
CA ILE A 452 -2.88 -14.64 -9.09
C ILE A 452 -2.36 -13.68 -8.03
N GLN A 453 -2.75 -13.86 -6.77
CA GLN A 453 -2.46 -12.88 -5.74
C GLN A 453 -0.95 -12.67 -5.59
N ASN A 454 -0.54 -11.47 -5.20
CA ASN A 454 0.86 -11.17 -4.95
C ASN A 454 1.24 -11.74 -3.59
N LEU A 455 1.94 -12.85 -3.60
CA LEU A 455 2.69 -13.24 -2.41
C LEU A 455 3.77 -12.18 -2.19
N PRO A 456 3.90 -11.62 -0.97
CA PRO A 456 4.91 -10.63 -0.66
C PRO A 456 6.25 -11.33 -0.41
N VAL A 457 6.56 -12.29 -1.27
CA VAL A 457 7.76 -13.12 -1.32
C VAL A 457 8.11 -13.42 -2.77
N GLY A 458 9.35 -13.09 -3.16
CA GLY A 458 9.82 -13.18 -4.55
C GLY A 458 10.22 -14.58 -5.00
N TYR A 459 9.46 -15.63 -4.65
CA TYR A 459 9.73 -17.01 -5.10
C TYR A 459 8.48 -17.68 -5.69
N GLN A 460 8.74 -18.74 -6.44
CA GLN A 460 7.80 -19.58 -7.18
C GLN A 460 7.76 -20.98 -6.58
N ARG A 461 6.65 -21.69 -6.78
CA ARG A 461 6.47 -23.05 -6.28
C ARG A 461 7.19 -24.06 -7.17
N ALA A 462 8.19 -24.76 -6.61
CA ALA A 462 8.78 -25.92 -7.29
C ALA A 462 7.73 -27.04 -7.43
N GLY A 463 7.81 -27.79 -8.53
CA GLY A 463 6.83 -28.81 -8.92
C GLY A 463 5.63 -28.25 -9.68
N ALA A 464 5.46 -26.93 -9.78
CA ALA A 464 4.39 -26.35 -10.57
C ALA A 464 4.51 -26.73 -12.06
N SER A 465 3.38 -27.12 -12.65
CA SER A 465 3.23 -27.45 -14.08
C SER A 465 2.51 -26.36 -14.85
N LEU A 466 2.12 -25.27 -14.18
CA LEU A 466 1.41 -24.13 -14.74
C LEU A 466 2.10 -22.85 -14.34
N ILE A 467 2.36 -21.98 -15.33
CA ILE A 467 2.88 -20.63 -15.11
C ILE A 467 1.87 -19.63 -15.67
N HIS A 468 1.47 -18.68 -14.84
CA HIS A 468 0.58 -17.60 -15.20
C HIS A 468 1.35 -16.32 -15.54
N PHE A 469 0.87 -15.64 -16.56
CA PHE A 469 1.41 -14.39 -17.07
C PHE A 469 0.34 -13.31 -17.04
N GLU A 470 0.73 -12.13 -16.59
CA GLU A 470 -0.09 -10.93 -16.63
C GLU A 470 0.73 -9.83 -17.30
N LEU A 471 0.27 -9.34 -18.44
CA LEU A 471 0.96 -8.34 -19.24
C LEU A 471 0.14 -7.06 -19.26
N TYR A 472 0.79 -5.92 -19.05
CA TYR A 472 0.16 -4.61 -19.04
C TYR A 472 0.65 -3.78 -20.20
N PHE A 473 -0.27 -3.35 -21.04
CA PHE A 473 -0.01 -2.58 -22.25
C PHE A 473 -0.56 -1.18 -22.13
N HIS A 474 0.18 -0.22 -22.68
CA HIS A 474 -0.30 1.14 -22.94
C HIS A 474 -0.33 1.41 -24.44
N THR A 475 -1.31 2.17 -24.91
CA THR A 475 -1.42 2.55 -26.34
C THR A 475 -0.33 3.54 -26.76
N ASN A 476 0.23 4.33 -25.84
CA ASN A 476 1.40 5.14 -26.15
C ASN A 476 2.65 4.25 -26.17
N HIS A 477 3.42 4.33 -27.26
CA HIS A 477 4.64 3.55 -27.46
C HIS A 477 5.83 4.04 -26.62
N VAL A 478 5.75 5.23 -26.03
CA VAL A 478 6.76 5.80 -25.12
C VAL A 478 6.13 6.19 -23.77
N SER A 479 6.82 5.92 -22.66
CA SER A 479 6.37 6.32 -21.32
C SER A 479 6.29 7.85 -21.18
N LEU A 480 5.30 8.34 -20.43
CA LEU A 480 5.12 9.77 -20.14
C LEU A 480 5.96 10.25 -18.94
N GLY A 481 6.48 9.32 -18.13
CA GLY A 481 7.27 9.66 -16.94
C GLY A 481 8.70 10.04 -17.30
N ARG A 482 9.13 11.26 -16.95
CA ARG A 482 10.48 11.79 -17.26
C ARG A 482 11.62 10.89 -16.78
N HIS A 483 11.55 10.40 -15.54
CA HIS A 483 12.56 9.48 -15.00
C HIS A 483 12.55 8.10 -15.64
N CYS A 484 11.41 7.67 -16.18
CA CYS A 484 11.32 6.44 -16.94
C CYS A 484 11.91 6.62 -18.36
N LEU A 485 11.64 7.76 -19.00
CA LEU A 485 12.16 8.13 -20.32
C LEU A 485 13.69 8.07 -20.39
N ASP A 486 14.37 8.46 -19.31
CA ASP A 486 15.83 8.40 -19.25
C ASP A 486 16.37 6.97 -19.49
N LYS A 487 15.58 5.92 -19.22
CA LYS A 487 15.98 4.52 -19.43
C LYS A 487 15.72 3.96 -20.83
N VAL A 488 15.12 4.73 -21.75
CA VAL A 488 14.74 4.25 -23.10
C VAL A 488 15.93 3.66 -23.85
N HIS A 489 17.12 4.26 -23.72
CA HIS A 489 18.34 3.85 -24.41
C HIS A 489 18.84 2.44 -24.01
N ASN A 490 18.38 1.90 -22.87
CA ASN A 490 18.72 0.56 -22.42
C ASN A 490 17.98 -0.53 -23.20
N MET A 491 16.88 -0.19 -23.87
CA MET A 491 16.08 -1.15 -24.65
C MET A 491 16.52 -1.15 -26.11
N ARG A 492 17.54 -1.96 -26.46
CA ARG A 492 18.03 -2.12 -27.84
C ARG A 492 17.32 -3.27 -28.56
N GLY A 493 16.78 -3.01 -29.75
CA GLY A 493 16.02 -3.99 -30.55
C GLY A 493 14.53 -3.69 -30.62
N ASP A 494 13.78 -4.55 -31.30
CA ASP A 494 12.34 -4.38 -31.51
C ASP A 494 11.56 -4.79 -30.27
N THR A 495 10.83 -3.83 -29.69
CA THR A 495 10.05 -4.03 -28.47
C THR A 495 8.75 -4.77 -28.75
N ILE A 496 8.17 -5.37 -27.71
CA ILE A 496 6.83 -5.96 -27.81
C ILE A 496 5.82 -4.83 -27.99
N SER A 497 5.24 -4.75 -29.19
CA SER A 497 4.32 -3.70 -29.61
C SER A 497 3.42 -4.23 -30.72
N PHE A 498 2.13 -3.93 -30.60
CA PHE A 498 1.11 -4.20 -31.61
C PHE A 498 1.34 -3.31 -32.85
N ASP A 499 1.41 -3.94 -34.01
CA ASP A 499 1.48 -3.24 -35.29
C ASP A 499 0.07 -2.79 -35.71
N HIS A 500 -0.02 -1.66 -36.42
CA HIS A 500 -1.29 -1.06 -36.86
C HIS A 500 -2.33 -0.86 -35.73
N LEU A 501 -1.87 -0.58 -34.51
CA LEU A 501 -2.75 -0.32 -33.37
C LEU A 501 -3.60 0.94 -33.59
N ARG A 502 -4.92 0.78 -33.57
CA ARG A 502 -5.94 1.85 -33.58
C ARG A 502 -6.72 1.80 -32.27
N PRO A 503 -6.34 2.62 -31.27
CA PRO A 503 -6.99 2.62 -29.96
C PRO A 503 -8.49 2.95 -30.02
N GLU A 504 -8.87 3.93 -30.84
CA GLU A 504 -10.26 4.40 -31.00
C GLU A 504 -11.19 3.28 -31.48
N ASP A 505 -10.70 2.44 -32.41
CA ASP A 505 -11.44 1.33 -32.99
C ASP A 505 -11.28 0.03 -32.18
N VAL A 506 -10.36 0.02 -31.21
CA VAL A 506 -9.94 -1.17 -30.45
C VAL A 506 -9.51 -2.30 -31.38
N THR A 507 -8.62 -2.00 -32.34
CA THR A 507 -8.08 -2.98 -33.29
C THR A 507 -6.55 -2.89 -33.42
N ALA A 508 -5.89 -4.02 -33.63
CA ALA A 508 -4.49 -4.09 -34.05
C ALA A 508 -4.18 -5.45 -34.72
N ASP A 509 -3.01 -5.58 -35.33
CA ASP A 509 -2.55 -6.88 -35.84
C ASP A 509 -2.24 -7.86 -34.68
N PRO A 510 -2.43 -9.18 -34.88
CA PRO A 510 -2.09 -10.17 -33.86
C PRO A 510 -0.60 -10.12 -33.48
N LEU A 511 -0.33 -10.15 -32.18
CA LEU A 511 1.02 -10.09 -31.64
C LEU A 511 1.50 -11.49 -31.26
N ASN A 512 2.50 -11.99 -31.98
CA ASN A 512 3.14 -13.27 -31.69
C ASN A 512 4.38 -13.08 -30.79
N LEU A 513 4.40 -13.79 -29.67
CA LEU A 513 5.48 -13.78 -28.69
C LEU A 513 6.10 -15.17 -28.55
N THR A 514 7.41 -15.24 -28.37
CA THR A 514 8.07 -16.45 -27.84
C THR A 514 8.33 -16.24 -26.36
N VAL A 515 7.96 -17.24 -25.56
CA VAL A 515 8.31 -17.35 -24.15
C VAL A 515 9.23 -18.55 -23.98
N ARG A 516 10.35 -18.36 -23.29
CA ARG A 516 11.36 -19.39 -23.04
C ARG A 516 11.77 -19.36 -21.58
N LEU A 517 11.83 -20.52 -20.93
CA LEU A 517 12.40 -20.65 -19.59
C LEU A 517 13.71 -21.41 -19.67
N LYS A 518 14.77 -20.89 -19.05
CA LYS A 518 16.10 -21.52 -19.02
C LYS A 518 16.62 -21.68 -17.60
N ASP A 519 17.45 -22.68 -17.36
CA ASP A 519 18.22 -22.79 -16.12
C ASP A 519 19.49 -21.91 -16.15
N ARG A 520 20.24 -21.88 -15.05
CA ARG A 520 21.53 -21.16 -14.95
C ARG A 520 22.64 -21.66 -15.88
N LYS A 521 22.49 -22.84 -16.48
CA LYS A 521 23.42 -23.40 -17.47
C LYS A 521 22.97 -23.08 -18.90
N GLU A 522 22.01 -22.16 -19.07
CA GLU A 522 21.40 -21.78 -20.34
C GLU A 522 20.64 -22.93 -21.04
N ILE A 523 20.33 -24.01 -20.32
CA ILE A 523 19.55 -25.13 -20.85
C ILE A 523 18.09 -24.72 -20.86
N THR A 524 17.46 -24.80 -22.04
CA THR A 524 16.03 -24.46 -22.20
C THR A 524 15.17 -25.56 -21.59
N PHE A 525 14.34 -25.18 -20.62
CA PHE A 525 13.37 -26.06 -19.98
C PHE A 525 12.08 -26.17 -20.81
N PHE A 526 11.54 -25.04 -21.28
CA PHE A 526 10.48 -25.01 -22.29
C PHE A 526 10.60 -23.81 -23.21
N ILE A 527 9.94 -23.90 -24.37
CA ILE A 527 9.74 -22.81 -25.30
C ILE A 527 8.32 -22.88 -25.88
N ASN A 528 7.57 -21.78 -25.78
CA ASN A 528 6.20 -21.69 -26.26
C ASN A 528 6.01 -20.45 -27.13
N SER A 529 5.12 -20.56 -28.11
CA SER A 529 4.64 -19.43 -28.91
C SER A 529 3.27 -19.02 -28.40
N ILE A 530 3.08 -17.73 -28.15
CA ILE A 530 1.82 -17.15 -27.67
C ILE A 530 1.33 -16.14 -28.71
N ASN A 531 0.08 -16.24 -29.09
CA ASN A 531 -0.59 -15.26 -29.94
C ASN A 531 -1.52 -14.41 -29.07
N LEU A 532 -1.41 -13.09 -29.18
CA LEU A 532 -2.20 -12.13 -28.42
C LEU A 532 -2.98 -11.23 -29.37
N GLU A 533 -4.27 -11.05 -29.10
CA GLU A 533 -5.17 -10.23 -29.91
C GLU A 533 -5.61 -8.96 -29.18
N TRP A 534 -5.49 -7.81 -29.86
CA TRP A 534 -6.06 -6.54 -29.42
C TRP A 534 -7.46 -6.39 -30.05
N SER A 535 -8.50 -6.71 -29.29
CA SER A 535 -9.89 -6.65 -29.76
C SER A 535 -10.85 -6.16 -28.67
N LYS A 536 -12.07 -5.79 -29.06
CA LYS A 536 -13.15 -5.41 -28.13
C LYS A 536 -13.48 -6.52 -27.12
N GLU A 537 -13.31 -7.79 -27.47
CA GLU A 537 -13.56 -8.90 -26.53
C GLU A 537 -12.49 -8.97 -25.46
N THR A 538 -11.24 -8.69 -25.84
CA THR A 538 -10.10 -8.67 -24.91
C THR A 538 -10.11 -7.42 -24.02
N VAL A 539 -10.51 -6.26 -24.58
CA VAL A 539 -10.57 -4.97 -23.86
C VAL A 539 -11.84 -4.82 -23.05
N GLY A 540 -12.99 -5.17 -23.61
CA GLY A 540 -14.33 -4.90 -23.06
C GLY A 540 -14.73 -5.75 -21.85
N LYS A 541 -13.92 -6.74 -21.45
CA LYS A 541 -14.17 -7.58 -20.26
C LYS A 541 -13.75 -6.92 -18.93
N ARG A 542 -13.10 -5.75 -18.92
CA ARG A 542 -12.68 -5.04 -17.69
C ARG A 542 -13.53 -3.79 -17.38
N LYS A 543 -13.71 -3.51 -16.08
CA LYS A 543 -14.61 -2.49 -15.50
C LYS A 543 -14.52 -1.10 -16.18
N GLN A 544 -15.68 -0.46 -16.26
CA GLN A 544 -16.08 0.75 -17.02
C GLN A 544 -15.28 2.06 -16.80
N ASN A 545 -14.13 2.08 -16.11
CA ASN A 545 -13.43 3.32 -15.75
C ASN A 545 -11.91 3.33 -16.03
N LEU A 546 -11.35 2.31 -16.71
CA LEU A 546 -9.97 2.39 -17.19
C LEU A 546 -9.95 3.09 -18.55
N PRO A 547 -9.05 4.07 -18.78
CA PRO A 547 -8.90 4.67 -20.11
C PRO A 547 -8.65 3.58 -21.16
N ILE A 548 -9.20 3.72 -22.37
CA ILE A 548 -8.99 2.84 -23.55
C ILE A 548 -7.49 2.62 -23.87
N VAL A 549 -6.64 3.48 -23.29
CA VAL A 549 -5.18 3.50 -23.34
C VAL A 549 -4.56 2.28 -22.66
N GLU A 550 -5.28 1.50 -21.84
CA GLU A 550 -4.72 0.41 -21.02
C GLU A 550 -5.35 -0.95 -21.26
N ILE A 551 -4.52 -1.97 -21.45
CA ILE A 551 -4.94 -3.38 -21.50
C ILE A 551 -4.11 -4.21 -20.54
N SER A 552 -4.77 -5.09 -19.78
CA SER A 552 -4.12 -6.24 -19.15
C SER A 552 -4.46 -7.53 -19.91
N LEU A 553 -3.46 -8.31 -20.31
CA LEU A 553 -3.66 -9.63 -20.91
C LEU A 553 -3.19 -10.72 -19.94
N TYR A 554 -4.00 -11.78 -19.86
CA TYR A 554 -3.73 -12.94 -19.03
C TYR A 554 -3.61 -14.18 -19.90
N PHE A 555 -2.56 -14.96 -19.69
CA PHE A 555 -2.45 -16.29 -20.28
C PHE A 555 -1.67 -17.21 -19.35
N GLN A 556 -1.74 -18.51 -19.64
CA GLN A 556 -1.05 -19.54 -18.87
C GLN A 556 -0.28 -20.47 -19.79
N ILE A 557 0.86 -20.96 -19.31
CA ILE A 557 1.69 -21.94 -20.00
C ILE A 557 1.72 -23.21 -19.15
N THR A 558 1.24 -24.30 -19.73
CA THR A 558 1.40 -25.64 -19.18
C THR A 558 2.78 -26.19 -19.56
N CYS A 559 3.49 -26.76 -18.59
CA CYS A 559 4.83 -27.32 -18.76
C CYS A 559 5.02 -28.54 -17.84
N SER A 560 6.13 -29.26 -18.03
CA SER A 560 6.53 -30.31 -17.08
C SER A 560 6.83 -29.70 -15.70
N PRO A 561 6.61 -30.43 -14.59
CA PRO A 561 6.88 -29.94 -13.24
C PRO A 561 8.27 -29.33 -13.11
N ILE A 562 8.35 -28.07 -12.70
CA ILE A 562 9.61 -27.31 -12.66
C ILE A 562 10.39 -27.68 -11.39
N PRO A 563 11.62 -28.22 -11.49
CA PRO A 563 12.42 -28.55 -10.31
C PRO A 563 12.78 -27.31 -9.46
N PRO A 564 13.17 -27.50 -8.18
CA PRO A 564 13.78 -26.44 -7.39
C PRO A 564 15.02 -25.87 -8.09
N GLY A 565 15.14 -24.55 -8.14
CA GLY A 565 16.25 -23.90 -8.83
C GLY A 565 16.02 -22.44 -9.16
N ILE A 566 17.00 -21.86 -9.86
CA ILE A 566 16.91 -20.50 -10.38
C ILE A 566 16.85 -20.58 -11.90
N TYR A 567 15.83 -19.94 -12.46
CA TYR A 567 15.54 -19.95 -13.87
C TYR A 567 15.49 -18.52 -14.39
N THR A 568 15.86 -18.33 -15.65
CA THR A 568 15.68 -17.06 -16.36
C THR A 568 14.62 -17.26 -17.42
N LEU A 569 13.55 -16.48 -17.30
CA LEU A 569 12.50 -16.37 -18.28
C LEU A 569 12.91 -15.32 -19.32
N GLU A 570 12.80 -15.65 -20.60
CA GLU A 570 12.93 -14.73 -21.73
C GLU A 570 11.60 -14.65 -22.50
N MET A 571 11.09 -13.44 -22.73
CA MET A 571 9.93 -13.17 -23.58
C MET A 571 10.31 -12.16 -24.67
N TYR A 572 9.91 -12.41 -25.93
CA TYR A 572 10.27 -11.52 -27.05
C TYR A 572 9.31 -11.63 -28.25
N LYS A 573 9.23 -10.56 -29.04
CA LYS A 573 8.39 -10.49 -30.26
C LYS A 573 8.93 -11.44 -31.35
N GLN A 574 8.05 -12.19 -32.00
CA GLN A 574 8.39 -13.07 -33.12
C GLN A 574 8.41 -12.31 -34.45
N GLY A 575 9.09 -12.88 -35.46
CA GLY A 575 9.08 -12.35 -36.83
C GLY A 575 9.92 -11.08 -37.04
N VAL A 576 10.71 -10.67 -36.05
CA VAL A 576 11.59 -9.48 -36.13
C VAL A 576 13.08 -9.88 -36.09
N PRO A 577 13.97 -9.19 -36.83
CA PRO A 577 15.39 -9.60 -36.92
C PRO A 577 16.16 -9.46 -35.61
N LYS A 578 15.86 -8.44 -34.79
CA LYS A 578 16.57 -8.14 -33.55
C LYS A 578 15.58 -7.81 -32.43
N PRO A 579 14.84 -8.79 -31.91
CA PRO A 579 13.87 -8.52 -30.85
C PRO A 579 14.58 -8.11 -29.56
N PHE A 580 14.02 -7.14 -28.85
CA PHE A 580 14.37 -6.89 -27.47
C PHE A 580 13.86 -8.05 -26.60
N LYS A 581 14.74 -8.61 -25.75
CA LYS A 581 14.40 -9.70 -24.84
C LYS A 581 14.01 -9.13 -23.49
N TYR A 582 12.79 -9.41 -23.09
CA TYR A 582 12.26 -9.13 -21.76
C TYR A 582 12.65 -10.29 -20.85
N THR A 583 13.42 -10.03 -19.79
CA THR A 583 14.00 -11.09 -18.96
C THR A 583 13.65 -10.95 -17.49
N LEU A 584 13.33 -12.07 -16.84
CA LEU A 584 13.03 -12.12 -15.42
C LEU A 584 13.67 -13.36 -14.77
N ASP A 585 14.36 -13.17 -13.66
CA ASP A 585 14.89 -14.29 -12.87
C ASP A 585 13.82 -14.78 -11.88
N LEU A 586 13.57 -16.09 -11.89
CA LEU A 586 12.58 -16.75 -11.07
C LEU A 586 13.26 -17.79 -10.17
N LEU A 587 13.03 -17.69 -8.86
CA LEU A 587 13.50 -18.66 -7.87
C LEU A 587 12.37 -19.65 -7.55
N TYR A 588 12.56 -20.92 -7.85
CA TYR A 588 11.62 -22.01 -7.53
C TYR A 588 12.08 -22.75 -6.27
N LEU A 589 11.23 -22.81 -5.24
CA LEU A 589 11.52 -23.45 -3.96
C LEU A 589 10.54 -24.60 -3.66
N PRO A 590 11.01 -25.69 -3.02
CA PRO A 590 10.12 -26.72 -2.49
C PRO A 590 9.31 -26.17 -1.31
N LEU A 591 8.12 -26.73 -1.10
CA LEU A 591 7.24 -26.36 0.02
C LEU A 591 7.30 -27.37 1.16
N ASP A 592 8.21 -28.34 1.10
CA ASP A 592 8.29 -29.48 2.04
C ASP A 592 8.49 -29.07 3.51
N ASP A 593 9.02 -27.87 3.75
CA ASP A 593 9.24 -27.29 5.09
C ASP A 593 8.08 -26.39 5.57
N ILE A 594 6.98 -26.32 4.82
CA ILE A 594 5.75 -25.60 5.17
C ILE A 594 4.78 -26.61 5.80
N ASP A 595 3.96 -26.13 6.75
CA ASP A 595 2.92 -26.96 7.36
C ASP A 595 1.96 -27.53 6.29
N PRO A 596 1.65 -28.84 6.30
CA PRO A 596 0.85 -29.48 5.25
C PRO A 596 -0.54 -28.86 5.04
N PHE A 597 -1.17 -28.35 6.10
CA PHE A 597 -2.47 -27.70 6.00
C PHE A 597 -2.36 -26.36 5.27
N ILE A 598 -1.33 -25.57 5.60
CA ILE A 598 -1.03 -24.30 4.93
C ILE A 598 -0.61 -24.55 3.49
N GLN A 599 0.16 -25.61 3.25
CA GLN A 599 0.51 -26.05 1.91
C GLN A 599 -0.76 -26.30 1.11
N SER A 600 -1.68 -27.16 1.58
CA SER A 600 -2.97 -27.45 0.93
C SER A 600 -3.75 -26.19 0.58
N ALA A 601 -3.88 -25.27 1.55
CA ALA A 601 -4.55 -23.99 1.34
C ALA A 601 -3.88 -23.12 0.26
N LEU A 602 -2.55 -23.06 0.25
CA LEU A 602 -1.80 -22.37 -0.80
C LEU A 602 -1.99 -23.03 -2.16
N GLU A 603 -2.12 -24.36 -2.22
CA GLU A 603 -2.43 -25.10 -3.45
C GLU A 603 -3.83 -24.79 -3.96
N GLU A 604 -4.78 -24.54 -3.07
CA GLU A 604 -6.16 -24.17 -3.43
C GLU A 604 -6.32 -22.66 -3.70
N GLY A 605 -5.24 -21.88 -3.65
CA GLY A 605 -5.25 -20.44 -3.90
C GLY A 605 -5.70 -19.59 -2.70
N PHE A 606 -5.84 -20.20 -1.51
CA PHE A 606 -6.09 -19.50 -0.25
C PHE A 606 -4.75 -19.02 0.34
N MET A 607 -4.22 -17.95 -0.25
CA MET A 607 -2.88 -17.46 0.08
C MET A 607 -2.79 -16.65 1.37
N TRP A 608 -3.92 -16.39 2.04
CA TRP A 608 -3.98 -15.61 3.26
C TRP A 608 -4.68 -16.39 4.34
N VAL A 609 -3.96 -16.73 5.40
CA VAL A 609 -4.45 -17.64 6.45
C VAL A 609 -5.63 -17.08 7.24
N GLY A 610 -5.92 -15.77 7.16
CA GLY A 610 -7.21 -15.23 7.61
C GLY A 610 -8.42 -15.91 6.93
N GLN A 611 -8.29 -16.26 5.64
CA GLN A 611 -9.29 -17.03 4.89
C GLN A 611 -9.32 -18.51 5.29
N VAL A 612 -8.20 -19.06 5.75
CA VAL A 612 -8.06 -20.49 6.06
C VAL A 612 -8.55 -20.78 7.49
N MET A 613 -8.32 -19.88 8.45
CA MET A 613 -8.89 -20.01 9.80
C MET A 613 -10.42 -19.85 9.80
N GLU A 614 -11.00 -19.12 8.84
CA GLU A 614 -12.45 -19.05 8.65
C GLU A 614 -13.07 -20.36 8.15
N ILE A 615 -12.33 -21.17 7.37
CA ILE A 615 -12.81 -22.47 6.87
C ILE A 615 -12.85 -23.52 8.00
N SER A 616 -12.06 -23.35 9.06
CA SER A 616 -11.98 -24.30 10.18
C SER A 616 -12.68 -23.86 11.48
N ALA A 617 -13.21 -22.62 11.58
CA ALA A 617 -13.78 -22.12 12.82
C ALA A 617 -15.25 -21.66 12.72
N PRO A 618 -16.22 -22.58 12.54
CA PRO A 618 -17.56 -22.34 13.05
C PRO A 618 -17.52 -22.55 14.57
N ASN A 619 -17.68 -21.49 15.35
CA ASN A 619 -17.94 -21.52 16.81
C ASN A 619 -16.82 -22.04 17.73
N ILE A 620 -15.67 -21.39 17.78
CA ILE A 620 -14.81 -21.47 18.97
C ILE A 620 -14.60 -20.06 19.51
N ASN A 621 -15.30 -19.75 20.60
CA ASN A 621 -14.91 -18.66 21.49
C ASN A 621 -13.53 -19.01 22.03
N HIS A 622 -12.47 -18.51 21.39
CA HIS A 622 -11.12 -18.65 21.93
C HIS A 622 -11.07 -17.87 23.25
N THR A 623 -10.89 -18.59 24.33
CA THR A 623 -10.66 -17.99 25.65
C THR A 623 -9.20 -17.51 25.71
N GLU A 624 -8.89 -16.54 26.58
CA GLU A 624 -7.51 -16.07 26.80
C GLU A 624 -6.53 -17.21 27.11
N ASP A 625 -7.03 -18.33 27.66
CA ASP A 625 -6.23 -19.51 27.98
C ASP A 625 -5.80 -20.32 26.75
N ASP A 626 -6.58 -20.32 25.65
CA ASP A 626 -6.20 -21.02 24.41
C ASP A 626 -5.05 -20.31 23.69
N LEU A 627 -5.04 -18.97 23.73
CA LEU A 627 -3.95 -18.15 23.20
C LEU A 627 -2.70 -18.22 24.09
N ARG A 628 -2.86 -18.28 25.42
CA ARG A 628 -1.73 -18.53 26.34
C ARG A 628 -1.15 -19.94 26.19
N GLN A 629 -1.96 -20.96 25.87
CA GLN A 629 -1.45 -22.29 25.56
C GLN A 629 -0.66 -22.31 24.23
N ALA A 630 -1.08 -21.56 23.22
CA ALA A 630 -0.30 -21.41 21.99
C ALA A 630 1.04 -20.70 22.25
N ASP A 631 1.06 -19.64 23.07
CA ASP A 631 2.30 -18.96 23.49
C ASP A 631 3.18 -19.83 24.41
N ALA A 632 2.59 -20.66 25.28
CA ALA A 632 3.32 -21.62 26.09
C ALA A 632 3.94 -22.74 25.22
N TYR A 633 3.22 -23.19 24.18
CA TYR A 633 3.72 -24.17 23.22
C TYR A 633 4.89 -23.63 22.37
N ILE A 634 4.91 -22.31 22.11
CA ILE A 634 6.04 -21.62 21.48
C ILE A 634 7.24 -21.52 22.43
N ASN A 635 7.01 -21.26 23.73
CA ASN A 635 8.09 -21.13 24.71
C ASN A 635 8.69 -22.47 25.17
N GLU A 636 7.93 -23.57 25.21
CA GLU A 636 8.44 -24.89 25.61
C GLU A 636 9.37 -25.52 24.55
N ARG A 637 9.18 -25.21 23.25
CA ARG A 637 10.07 -25.72 22.19
C ARG A 637 11.43 -25.04 22.12
N ASP A 638 11.56 -23.81 22.63
CA ASP A 638 12.85 -23.11 22.74
C ASP A 638 13.71 -23.63 23.92
N GLN A 639 13.16 -24.48 24.80
CA GLN A 639 13.92 -25.12 25.89
C GLN A 639 14.50 -26.51 25.53
N PHE A 640 14.05 -27.15 24.44
CA PHE A 640 14.54 -28.50 24.06
C PHE A 640 15.88 -28.53 23.32
N GLY A 641 16.66 -27.45 23.37
CA GLY A 641 18.02 -27.35 22.83
C GLY A 641 19.16 -27.56 23.83
N ARG A 642 18.91 -28.04 25.06
CA ARG A 642 19.97 -28.38 26.03
C ARG A 642 19.90 -29.86 26.40
N GLY A 643 20.90 -30.61 25.94
CA GLY A 643 20.96 -32.06 25.85
C GLY A 643 20.77 -32.87 27.13
N LYS A 644 20.69 -34.20 26.95
CA LYS A 644 21.69 -35.12 27.50
C LYS A 644 21.64 -36.48 26.80
N GLU A 645 22.84 -36.98 26.51
CA GLU A 645 23.16 -38.39 26.35
C GLU A 645 22.63 -39.19 27.53
N LEU A 646 21.94 -40.28 27.23
CA LEU A 646 22.15 -41.63 27.76
C LEU A 646 21.60 -42.65 26.76
#